data_AF-A0A1T4L9X7-F1
#
_entry.id   AF-A0A1T4L9X7-F1
#
_cell.length_a   1.000
_cell.length_b   1.000
_cell.length_c   1.000
_cell.angle_alpha   90.00
_cell.angle_beta   90.00
_cell.angle_gamma   90.00
#
_symmetry.space_group_name_H-M   'P 1'
#
loop_
_entity.id
_entity.type
_entity.pdbx_description
1 polymer ?
#
loop_
_entity_poly.entity_id
_entity_poly.type
_entity_poly.pdbx_seq_one_letter_code
_entity_poly.pdbx_strand_id
1 'polypeptide(L)'
;MDYKNWMYNLYAGQRNNTLIQNICFPATHDSGTCKLRDKATTDTDAQMVTLLDTINSISTKLSAIPGLIGIIGEAEKWVCDKIFDSILGVSQTTTRTIGEQLRDGIRCLDLRIKYSHENHTGKHRFFTYHGMVGSNMEDVLGDIKTFLEKTSGEIVVVNVGHFQHFLEHSYTEFINLLSTYLEEYAFLCCTAYDSNSNTYQVQNDYFTQTYEQIVTQRTGKIQSTVIITFGNTYNIEQSPTGYFLWPNQYCSPSSSSSSGPVTGSYSDSDDFNTMLQGQVTNWQQADGIPFALYMTLTFTDDDITNIITNAALPAISDLLPIVLVALPPGINVAAYIGLKEYISYLLSTTTEPPWTTINQMSAPIQSQLYGLVAQSFVQQGATTNTIAYIYVDFYENTNLVDLCIALNTSNNFQVQYLTMFGMDSNTFITQQLFPGGIMGNQVFSQGWENNYCALSPYQVGGTNYLYGFSPDSSPANFWFIQELLSDGTLGPAQTAQGNFENTYLTQTTYSVQGNTFLFGMNHEDNYQFTQQLLADGTMASEQAQGDQWENGPYAVIATYTIPNGPTYMFGHNINTQYWFIQELNSDGTMGTETQNGTFEDGPYTSAVAFLIGNTNYLFGFNAYTNYWFVQQLTSSGTLGTQTDTGNWENSYNWFAVYEALGRVFLFGFCDGHNYWFIQEILPDGTFAKSQSSGGYWNNPYQLFGVYSPVANQNNAQ
;
A
#
# COMPACT_ATOMS: atom_id res chain seq x y z
N MET A 1 -3.40 1.57 -12.47
CA MET A 1 -3.67 3.02 -12.33
C MET A 1 -2.54 3.82 -12.96
N ASP A 2 -2.79 5.01 -13.52
CA ASP A 2 -1.70 5.89 -14.04
C ASP A 2 -1.10 6.71 -12.89
N TYR A 3 -0.16 6.13 -12.14
CA TYR A 3 0.42 6.74 -10.93
C TYR A 3 1.13 8.08 -11.16
N LYS A 4 1.68 8.33 -12.34
CA LYS A 4 2.30 9.64 -12.64
C LYS A 4 1.28 10.78 -12.79
N ASN A 5 0.00 10.49 -13.03
CA ASN A 5 -1.06 11.50 -13.21
C ASN A 5 -2.28 11.22 -12.31
N TRP A 6 -2.06 10.62 -11.14
CA TRP A 6 -3.18 10.16 -10.32
C TRP A 6 -4.02 11.33 -9.82
N MET A 7 -3.42 12.47 -9.44
CA MET A 7 -4.16 13.61 -8.91
C MET A 7 -5.07 14.20 -9.99
N TYR A 8 -4.55 14.41 -11.20
CA TYR A 8 -5.34 14.89 -12.32
C TYR A 8 -6.50 13.96 -12.65
N ASN A 9 -6.26 12.65 -12.70
CA ASN A 9 -7.30 11.68 -13.02
C ASN A 9 -8.42 11.64 -11.96
N LEU A 10 -8.09 11.86 -10.69
CA LEU A 10 -9.10 11.93 -9.62
C LEU A 10 -9.90 13.24 -9.65
N TYR A 11 -9.24 14.38 -9.85
CA TYR A 11 -9.85 15.69 -9.61
C TYR A 11 -10.27 16.45 -10.87
N ALA A 12 -9.84 16.04 -12.07
CA ALA A 12 -10.27 16.68 -13.32
C ALA A 12 -11.80 16.53 -13.58
N GLY A 13 -12.43 15.48 -13.06
CA GLY A 13 -13.87 15.24 -13.16
C GLY A 13 -14.69 15.77 -11.96
N GLN A 14 -14.09 15.80 -10.77
CA GLN A 14 -14.67 16.39 -9.55
C GLN A 14 -14.40 17.89 -9.52
N ARG A 15 -15.14 18.66 -10.33
CA ARG A 15 -14.91 20.11 -10.48
C ARG A 15 -14.84 20.85 -9.13
N ASN A 16 -13.61 21.21 -8.75
CA ASN A 16 -13.20 22.54 -8.29
C ASN A 16 -13.13 22.85 -6.77
N ASN A 17 -13.61 21.97 -5.87
CA ASN A 17 -13.75 22.34 -4.44
C ASN A 17 -12.97 21.48 -3.42
N THR A 18 -12.24 20.44 -3.84
CA THR A 18 -11.44 19.64 -2.88
C THR A 18 -10.31 20.51 -2.33
N LEU A 19 -10.37 20.79 -1.03
CA LEU A 19 -9.32 21.51 -0.31
C LEU A 19 -8.07 20.64 -0.17
N ILE A 20 -6.88 21.23 -0.23
CA ILE A 20 -5.62 20.49 -0.07
C ILE A 20 -5.52 19.79 1.28
N GLN A 21 -6.07 20.38 2.35
CA GLN A 21 -6.14 19.72 3.66
C GLN A 21 -6.87 18.36 3.64
N ASN A 22 -7.69 18.10 2.63
CA ASN A 22 -8.42 16.86 2.45
C ASN A 22 -7.74 15.92 1.44
N ILE A 23 -6.56 16.29 0.94
CA ILE A 23 -5.74 15.47 0.06
C ILE A 23 -4.61 14.85 0.90
N CYS A 24 -4.60 13.54 0.98
CA CYS A 24 -3.52 12.74 1.54
C CYS A 24 -2.41 12.57 0.48
N PHE A 25 -1.23 13.08 0.79
CA PHE A 25 -0.04 12.98 -0.03
C PHE A 25 0.81 11.77 0.40
N PRO A 26 1.14 10.85 -0.53
CA PRO A 26 2.15 9.84 -0.27
C PRO A 26 3.52 10.52 -0.17
N ALA A 27 4.18 10.34 0.98
CA ALA A 27 5.41 11.03 1.34
C ALA A 27 6.56 10.06 1.64
N THR A 28 7.77 10.46 1.28
CA THR A 28 9.00 9.70 1.52
C THR A 28 9.90 10.43 2.51
N HIS A 29 10.28 9.74 3.59
CA HIS A 29 11.24 10.25 4.56
C HIS A 29 12.65 10.21 3.97
N ASP A 30 13.42 11.29 4.15
CA ASP A 30 14.79 11.43 3.62
C ASP A 30 14.91 10.99 2.15
N SER A 31 14.04 11.55 1.31
CA SER A 31 13.81 11.14 -0.09
C SER A 31 15.07 11.12 -0.95
N GLY A 32 16.10 11.87 -0.55
CA GLY A 32 17.37 12.00 -1.26
C GLY A 32 18.40 10.90 -1.02
N THR A 33 18.10 9.84 -0.26
CA THR A 33 19.08 8.82 0.18
C THR A 33 19.30 7.65 -0.79
N CYS A 34 18.69 7.67 -1.98
CA CYS A 34 18.84 6.60 -2.99
C CYS A 34 20.26 6.39 -3.53
N LYS A 35 21.14 7.38 -3.40
CA LYS A 35 22.52 7.35 -3.93
C LYS A 35 23.50 7.95 -2.95
N LEU A 36 23.56 7.38 -1.74
CA LEU A 36 24.57 7.75 -0.77
C LEU A 36 25.96 7.30 -1.25
N ARG A 37 26.95 8.18 -1.03
CA ARG A 37 28.34 8.01 -1.43
C ARG A 37 29.18 7.61 -0.24
N ASP A 38 30.36 7.06 -0.51
CA ASP A 38 31.40 6.76 0.49
C ASP A 38 32.08 8.02 1.03
N LYS A 39 31.27 8.84 1.69
CA LYS A 39 31.66 10.09 2.34
C LYS A 39 30.65 10.39 3.45
N ALA A 40 31.05 10.09 4.68
CA ALA A 40 30.32 10.46 5.88
C ALA A 40 30.18 11.99 6.02
N THR A 41 29.16 12.41 6.77
CA THR A 41 28.85 13.81 7.06
C THR A 41 28.74 14.03 8.56
N THR A 42 28.93 15.27 9.03
CA THR A 42 28.70 15.64 10.43
C THR A 42 27.24 16.05 10.61
N ASP A 43 26.36 15.06 10.61
CA ASP A 43 24.92 15.28 10.83
C ASP A 43 24.68 15.69 12.30
N THR A 44 23.63 16.49 12.53
CA THR A 44 23.25 16.95 13.89
C THR A 44 22.27 15.99 14.57
N ASP A 45 21.78 15.00 13.85
CA ASP A 45 20.90 13.96 14.39
C ASP A 45 21.64 13.10 15.42
N ALA A 46 20.98 12.84 16.55
CA ALA A 46 21.59 12.14 17.70
C ALA A 46 22.21 10.80 17.30
N GLN A 47 21.51 9.98 16.51
CA GLN A 47 22.04 8.70 16.02
C GLN A 47 23.30 8.85 15.17
N MET A 48 23.35 9.88 14.34
CA MET A 48 24.51 10.11 13.48
C MET A 48 25.69 10.68 14.27
N VAL A 49 25.44 11.45 15.33
CA VAL A 49 26.46 11.81 16.31
C VAL A 49 26.99 10.56 17.01
N THR A 50 26.11 9.68 17.51
CA THR A 50 26.49 8.39 18.14
C THR A 50 27.28 7.50 17.19
N LEU A 51 26.93 7.47 15.90
CA LEU A 51 27.67 6.75 14.87
C LEU A 51 29.11 7.26 14.76
N LEU A 52 29.28 8.59 14.61
CA LEU A 52 30.60 9.21 14.51
C LEU A 52 31.42 9.05 15.79
N ASP A 53 30.80 9.18 16.97
CA ASP A 53 31.45 8.98 18.25
C ASP A 53 31.93 7.53 18.44
N THR A 54 31.13 6.57 18.00
CA THR A 54 31.52 5.14 18.00
C THR A 54 32.71 4.89 17.08
N ILE A 55 32.67 5.45 15.86
CA ILE A 55 33.79 5.38 14.92
C ILE A 55 35.07 5.98 15.51
N ASN A 56 34.97 7.18 16.09
CA ASN A 56 36.08 7.87 16.73
C ASN A 56 36.64 7.10 17.93
N SER A 57 35.76 6.49 18.73
CA SER A 57 36.14 5.64 19.86
C SER A 57 36.94 4.42 19.42
N ILE A 58 36.48 3.73 18.37
CA ILE A 58 37.21 2.58 17.80
C ILE A 58 38.56 3.03 17.22
N SER A 59 38.56 4.10 16.43
CA SER A 59 39.75 4.65 15.77
C SER A 59 40.82 5.09 16.77
N THR A 60 40.41 5.71 17.87
CA THR A 60 41.30 6.13 18.97
C THR A 60 41.95 4.92 19.64
N LYS A 61 41.17 3.86 19.91
CA LYS A 61 41.69 2.63 20.53
C LYS A 61 42.65 1.89 19.61
N LEU A 62 42.35 1.80 18.31
CA LEU A 62 43.28 1.21 17.33
C LEU A 62 44.58 2.01 17.23
N SER A 63 44.48 3.35 17.25
CA SER A 63 45.66 4.24 17.19
C SER A 63 46.59 4.12 18.39
N ALA A 64 46.06 3.70 19.55
CA ALA A 64 46.83 3.49 20.77
C ALA A 64 47.64 2.17 20.76
N ILE A 65 47.37 1.25 19.83
CA ILE A 65 48.08 -0.04 19.75
C ILE A 65 49.46 0.16 19.08
N PRO A 66 50.57 -0.11 19.79
CA PRO A 66 51.92 0.16 19.27
C PRO A 66 52.19 -0.53 17.93
N GLY A 67 52.67 0.23 16.93
CA GLY A 67 53.04 -0.31 15.61
C GLY A 67 51.87 -0.63 14.68
N LEU A 68 50.61 -0.58 15.13
CA LEU A 68 49.44 -0.92 14.31
C LEU A 68 49.20 0.10 13.19
N ILE A 69 49.39 1.39 13.46
CA ILE A 69 49.28 2.47 12.45
C ILE A 69 50.21 2.25 11.26
N GLY A 70 51.36 1.58 11.46
CA GLY A 70 52.26 1.22 10.35
C GLY A 70 51.69 0.18 9.38
N ILE A 71 50.62 -0.52 9.78
CA ILE A 71 49.93 -1.55 8.98
C ILE A 71 48.68 -0.97 8.33
N ILE A 72 47.82 -0.30 9.11
CA ILE A 72 46.50 0.14 8.65
C ILE A 72 46.50 1.57 8.09
N GLY A 73 47.59 2.32 8.27
CA GLY A 73 47.65 3.74 7.93
C GLY A 73 46.81 4.57 8.90
N GLU A 74 45.88 5.35 8.37
CA GLU A 74 44.97 6.18 9.17
C GLU A 74 43.83 5.32 9.74
N ALA A 75 43.78 5.19 11.06
CA ALA A 75 42.81 4.31 11.73
C ALA A 75 41.36 4.69 11.45
N GLU A 76 41.02 5.98 11.48
CA GLU A 76 39.67 6.49 11.20
C GLU A 76 39.21 6.12 9.79
N LYS A 77 40.07 6.42 8.79
CA LYS A 77 39.80 6.04 7.41
C LYS A 77 39.60 4.52 7.28
N TRP A 78 40.48 3.72 7.90
CA TRP A 78 40.39 2.27 7.84
C TRP A 78 39.09 1.75 8.48
N VAL A 79 38.65 2.31 9.61
CA VAL A 79 37.39 1.93 10.26
C VAL A 79 36.22 2.26 9.33
N CYS A 80 36.14 3.50 8.83
CA CYS A 80 35.09 3.92 7.90
C CYS A 80 34.99 3.01 6.67
N ASP A 81 36.13 2.71 6.02
CA ASP A 81 36.18 1.82 4.86
C ASP A 81 35.63 0.40 5.18
N LYS A 82 35.76 -0.07 6.42
CA LYS A 82 35.38 -1.43 6.84
C LYS A 82 33.95 -1.58 7.29
N ILE A 83 33.32 -0.50 7.74
CA ILE A 83 31.93 -0.51 8.23
C ILE A 83 30.99 0.28 7.30
N PHE A 84 31.46 0.70 6.13
CA PHE A 84 30.71 1.54 5.20
C PHE A 84 29.30 0.99 4.91
N ASP A 85 29.18 -0.31 4.65
CA ASP A 85 27.88 -0.95 4.38
C ASP A 85 26.92 -0.83 5.58
N SER A 86 27.43 -0.83 6.81
CA SER A 86 26.63 -0.60 8.02
C SER A 86 26.19 0.86 8.14
N ILE A 87 27.07 1.81 7.81
CA ILE A 87 26.70 3.24 7.75
C ILE A 87 25.61 3.44 6.68
N LEU A 88 25.76 2.80 5.52
CA LEU A 88 24.74 2.79 4.47
C LEU A 88 23.41 2.21 4.96
N GLY A 89 23.47 1.06 5.63
CA GLY A 89 22.30 0.41 6.20
C GLY A 89 21.48 1.30 7.12
N VAL A 90 22.14 2.12 7.95
CA VAL A 90 21.47 3.01 8.92
C VAL A 90 21.17 4.41 8.38
N SER A 91 21.54 4.70 7.13
CA SER A 91 21.38 6.01 6.50
C SER A 91 20.38 6.00 5.34
N GLN A 92 20.26 4.87 4.64
CA GLN A 92 19.43 4.77 3.45
C GLN A 92 17.96 4.52 3.82
N THR A 93 17.06 5.33 3.27
CA THR A 93 15.60 5.23 3.48
C THR A 93 14.83 4.93 2.20
N THR A 94 15.48 4.94 1.04
CA THR A 94 14.90 4.48 -0.23
C THR A 94 16.00 4.10 -1.21
N THR A 95 15.67 3.25 -2.17
CA THR A 95 16.53 2.86 -3.29
C THR A 95 16.17 3.60 -4.59
N ARG A 96 15.06 4.35 -4.60
CA ARG A 96 14.49 4.98 -5.80
C ARG A 96 14.94 6.42 -5.94
N THR A 97 15.32 6.82 -7.15
CA THR A 97 15.60 8.23 -7.48
C THR A 97 14.36 9.10 -7.33
N ILE A 98 14.54 10.41 -7.20
CA ILE A 98 13.43 11.37 -7.07
C ILE A 98 12.50 11.27 -8.30
N GLY A 99 13.05 11.15 -9.50
CA GLY A 99 12.26 10.94 -10.71
C GLY A 99 11.47 9.63 -10.71
N GLU A 100 11.97 8.56 -10.09
CA GLU A 100 11.23 7.30 -9.92
C GLU A 100 10.12 7.47 -8.87
N GLN A 101 10.42 8.03 -7.70
CA GLN A 101 9.45 8.33 -6.65
C GLN A 101 8.22 9.07 -7.19
N LEU A 102 8.44 10.15 -7.95
CA LEU A 102 7.34 10.92 -8.53
C LEU A 102 6.53 10.12 -9.57
N ARG A 103 7.19 9.28 -10.39
CA ARG A 103 6.49 8.43 -11.37
C ARG A 103 5.69 7.31 -10.71
N ASP A 104 6.19 6.79 -9.60
CA ASP A 104 5.56 5.73 -8.81
C ASP A 104 4.39 6.27 -7.98
N GLY A 105 4.27 7.60 -7.85
CA GLY A 105 3.09 8.29 -7.32
C GLY A 105 3.33 9.12 -6.07
N ILE A 106 4.57 9.17 -5.56
CA ILE A 106 4.97 10.05 -4.43
C ILE A 106 4.72 11.51 -4.80
N ARG A 107 4.17 12.29 -3.86
CA ARG A 107 3.87 13.71 -4.06
C ARG A 107 4.38 14.61 -2.94
N CYS A 108 5.01 14.05 -1.91
CA CYS A 108 5.69 14.83 -0.89
C CYS A 108 7.11 14.30 -0.66
N LEU A 109 8.11 15.17 -0.81
CA LEU A 109 9.53 14.83 -0.71
C LEU A 109 10.15 15.54 0.49
N ASP A 110 10.75 14.78 1.41
CA ASP A 110 11.56 15.31 2.51
C ASP A 110 13.04 15.31 2.11
N LEU A 111 13.64 16.50 2.02
CA LEU A 111 15.01 16.71 1.55
C LEU A 111 15.85 17.46 2.58
N ARG A 112 16.85 16.76 3.11
CA ARG A 112 17.92 17.35 3.92
C ARG A 112 19.04 17.90 3.05
N ILE A 113 19.49 19.12 3.30
CA ILE A 113 20.41 19.82 2.39
C ILE A 113 21.78 20.07 3.01
N LYS A 114 22.82 19.56 2.36
CA LYS A 114 24.23 19.81 2.68
C LYS A 114 24.84 20.80 1.70
N TYR A 115 25.57 21.78 2.22
CA TYR A 115 26.48 22.63 1.45
C TYR A 115 27.92 22.09 1.52
N SER A 116 28.60 22.01 0.37
CA SER A 116 30.02 21.64 0.29
C SER A 116 30.89 22.88 0.09
N HIS A 117 31.83 23.10 1.03
CA HIS A 117 32.87 24.12 0.93
C HIS A 117 34.05 23.72 0.04
N GLU A 118 34.06 22.49 -0.49
CA GLU A 118 35.13 22.05 -1.39
C GLU A 118 35.11 22.91 -2.65
N ASN A 119 36.30 23.27 -3.16
CA ASN A 119 36.54 24.25 -4.23
C ASN A 119 35.95 23.80 -5.59
N HIS A 120 34.62 23.76 -5.68
CA HIS A 120 33.87 23.57 -6.91
C HIS A 120 33.43 24.95 -7.39
N THR A 121 33.89 25.32 -8.58
CA THR A 121 33.49 26.53 -9.28
C THR A 121 32.00 26.46 -9.61
N GLY A 122 31.16 27.10 -8.79
CA GLY A 122 29.76 27.46 -9.07
C GLY A 122 28.72 26.36 -9.34
N LYS A 123 29.13 25.13 -9.64
CA LYS A 123 28.24 23.98 -9.90
C LYS A 123 28.55 22.85 -8.91
N HIS A 124 27.53 22.13 -8.47
CA HIS A 124 27.61 20.97 -7.58
C HIS A 124 28.07 21.27 -6.15
N ARG A 125 27.51 22.32 -5.54
CA ARG A 125 27.76 22.67 -4.13
C ARG A 125 26.74 22.12 -3.15
N PHE A 126 25.56 21.72 -3.64
CA PHE A 126 24.45 21.27 -2.81
C PHE A 126 24.19 19.78 -3.03
N PHE A 127 24.00 19.06 -1.93
CA PHE A 127 23.75 17.63 -1.94
C PHE A 127 22.63 17.30 -0.95
N THR A 128 21.89 16.24 -1.24
CA THR A 128 21.10 15.58 -0.19
C THR A 128 22.04 14.87 0.77
N TYR A 129 21.59 14.57 1.99
CA TYR A 129 22.36 13.76 2.93
C TYR A 129 21.47 13.12 3.98
N HIS A 130 21.97 12.08 4.63
CA HIS A 130 21.48 11.53 5.91
C HIS A 130 22.60 10.63 6.40
N GLY A 131 23.39 11.07 7.39
CA GLY A 131 24.66 10.42 7.76
C GLY A 131 25.77 10.50 6.70
N MET A 132 25.45 10.28 5.42
CA MET A 132 26.36 10.27 4.27
C MET A 132 25.90 11.24 3.16
N VAL A 133 26.82 11.64 2.29
CA VAL A 133 26.53 12.52 1.16
C VAL A 133 25.71 11.78 0.11
N GLY A 134 24.56 12.32 -0.27
CA GLY A 134 23.66 11.77 -1.26
C GLY A 134 23.79 12.37 -2.66
N SER A 135 22.63 12.51 -3.30
CA SER A 135 22.48 13.02 -4.66
C SER A 135 22.80 14.51 -4.75
N ASN A 136 23.28 14.94 -5.91
CA ASN A 136 23.47 16.37 -6.16
C ASN A 136 22.12 17.07 -6.40
N MET A 137 21.94 18.28 -5.87
CA MET A 137 20.65 18.97 -5.93
C MET A 137 20.25 19.38 -7.35
N GLU A 138 21.18 19.63 -8.26
CA GLU A 138 20.85 19.89 -9.67
C GLU A 138 20.15 18.69 -10.34
N ASP A 139 20.55 17.46 -10.00
CA ASP A 139 19.90 16.24 -10.48
C ASP A 139 18.51 16.07 -9.84
N VAL A 140 18.42 16.26 -8.52
CA VAL A 140 17.15 16.19 -7.76
C VAL A 140 16.11 17.18 -8.29
N LEU A 141 16.51 18.45 -8.46
CA LEU A 141 15.62 19.50 -8.97
C LEU A 141 15.32 19.29 -10.45
N GLY A 142 16.27 18.75 -11.22
CA GLY A 142 16.07 18.37 -12.61
C GLY A 142 15.00 17.28 -12.78
N ASP A 143 15.00 16.27 -11.91
CA ASP A 143 13.98 15.22 -11.88
C ASP A 143 12.60 15.79 -11.56
N ILE A 144 12.49 16.64 -10.52
CA ILE A 144 11.23 17.31 -10.15
C ILE A 144 10.71 18.16 -11.31
N LYS A 145 11.55 19.01 -11.89
CA LYS A 145 11.18 19.84 -13.04
C LYS A 145 10.70 19.00 -14.22
N THR A 146 11.44 17.94 -14.56
CA THR A 146 11.09 17.03 -15.65
C THR A 146 9.73 16.37 -15.42
N PHE A 147 9.41 16.02 -14.18
CA PHE A 147 8.10 15.47 -13.83
C PHE A 147 6.97 16.50 -14.02
N LEU A 148 7.16 17.72 -13.53
CA LEU A 148 6.18 18.81 -13.67
C LEU A 148 5.94 19.19 -15.15
N GLU A 149 6.98 19.15 -15.99
CA GLU A 149 6.89 19.38 -17.44
C GLU A 149 6.09 18.30 -18.19
N LYS A 150 6.15 17.05 -17.71
CA LYS A 150 5.60 15.88 -18.40
C LYS A 150 4.22 15.45 -17.91
N THR A 151 3.76 16.05 -16.82
CA THR A 151 2.45 15.76 -16.22
C THR A 151 1.56 16.99 -16.32
N SER A 152 0.30 16.87 -15.95
CA SER A 152 -0.61 18.01 -15.90
C SER A 152 -1.46 17.88 -14.66
N GLY A 153 -1.55 18.93 -13.85
CA GLY A 153 -2.38 18.96 -12.65
C GLY A 153 -1.85 18.13 -11.47
N GLU A 154 -0.57 17.76 -11.45
CA GLU A 154 0.02 17.13 -10.26
C GLU A 154 0.51 18.21 -9.28
N ILE A 155 0.35 18.00 -7.98
CA ILE A 155 0.88 18.89 -6.94
C ILE A 155 2.01 18.14 -6.24
N VAL A 156 3.23 18.68 -6.29
CA VAL A 156 4.39 18.14 -5.58
C VAL A 156 4.74 19.05 -4.41
N VAL A 157 4.75 18.52 -3.20
CA VAL A 157 5.26 19.21 -2.01
C VAL A 157 6.73 18.83 -1.82
N VAL A 158 7.61 19.81 -1.71
CA VAL A 158 9.05 19.62 -1.51
C VAL A 158 9.44 20.32 -0.23
N ASN A 159 9.71 19.54 0.80
CA ASN A 159 10.22 20.03 2.07
C ASN A 159 11.74 20.07 1.98
N VAL A 160 12.32 21.26 2.09
CA VAL A 160 13.78 21.42 2.20
C VAL A 160 14.14 21.87 3.60
N GLY A 161 14.91 21.05 4.31
CA GLY A 161 15.22 21.26 5.71
C GLY A 161 16.61 20.77 6.09
N HIS A 162 16.87 20.74 7.40
CA HIS A 162 18.09 20.18 8.00
C HIS A 162 19.36 20.70 7.28
N PHE A 163 19.58 22.01 7.30
CA PHE A 163 20.64 22.64 6.51
C PHE A 163 22.02 22.44 7.16
N GLN A 164 22.87 21.62 6.54
CA GLN A 164 24.23 21.30 7.03
C GLN A 164 25.30 22.17 6.34
N HIS A 165 26.16 22.79 7.15
CA HIS A 165 27.27 23.67 6.72
C HIS A 165 26.84 24.92 5.94
N PHE A 166 25.59 25.38 6.12
CA PHE A 166 25.14 26.60 5.47
C PHE A 166 25.73 27.85 6.14
N LEU A 167 26.14 28.80 5.32
CA LEU A 167 26.41 30.18 5.70
C LEU A 167 25.35 31.08 5.06
N GLU A 168 25.27 32.35 5.48
CA GLU A 168 24.29 33.31 4.95
C GLU A 168 24.25 33.35 3.42
N HIS A 169 25.42 33.40 2.77
CA HIS A 169 25.52 33.40 1.30
C HIS A 169 25.09 32.05 0.67
N SER A 170 25.28 30.93 1.37
CA SER A 170 24.87 29.61 0.89
C SER A 170 23.36 29.51 0.76
N TYR A 171 22.60 30.17 1.63
CA TYR A 171 21.14 30.25 1.51
C TYR A 171 20.74 31.00 0.23
N THR A 172 21.35 32.15 -0.05
CA THR A 172 21.08 32.89 -1.29
C THR A 172 21.44 32.08 -2.53
N GLU A 173 22.59 31.39 -2.54
CA GLU A 173 22.98 30.49 -3.64
C GLU A 173 21.96 29.36 -3.84
N PHE A 174 21.49 28.74 -2.75
CA PHE A 174 20.50 27.66 -2.83
C PHE A 174 19.12 28.14 -3.31
N ILE A 175 18.66 29.30 -2.84
CA ILE A 175 17.40 29.90 -3.28
C ILE A 175 17.46 30.22 -4.78
N ASN A 176 18.59 30.73 -5.28
CA ASN A 176 18.78 30.95 -6.72
C ASN A 176 18.76 29.64 -7.52
N LEU A 177 19.30 28.56 -6.96
CA LEU A 177 19.22 27.24 -7.58
C LEU A 177 17.76 26.74 -7.64
N LEU A 178 17.00 26.86 -6.55
CA LEU A 178 15.57 26.52 -6.52
C LEU A 178 14.79 27.36 -7.55
N SER A 179 15.03 28.66 -7.60
CA SER A 179 14.39 29.58 -8.55
C SER A 179 14.64 29.15 -10.00
N THR A 180 15.90 28.84 -10.32
CA THR A 180 16.31 28.40 -11.67
C THR A 180 15.54 27.17 -12.17
N TYR A 181 15.21 26.24 -11.27
CA TYR A 181 14.58 24.98 -11.66
C TYR A 181 13.06 24.97 -11.50
N LEU A 182 12.54 25.58 -10.43
CA LEU A 182 11.20 25.30 -9.94
C LEU A 182 10.28 26.52 -9.86
N GLU A 183 10.80 27.76 -9.89
CA GLU A 183 9.97 28.95 -9.69
C GLU A 183 8.83 29.05 -10.71
N GLU A 184 9.07 28.70 -11.98
CA GLU A 184 8.04 28.73 -13.03
C GLU A 184 6.81 27.84 -12.70
N TYR A 185 7.01 26.79 -11.90
CA TYR A 185 5.98 25.83 -11.51
C TYR A 185 5.47 26.06 -10.08
N ALA A 186 6.04 26.99 -9.33
CA ALA A 186 5.80 27.07 -7.91
C ALA A 186 4.47 27.75 -7.56
N PHE A 187 3.73 27.20 -6.61
CA PHE A 187 2.59 27.86 -5.98
C PHE A 187 3.09 29.02 -5.11
N LEU A 188 2.67 30.24 -5.45
CA LEU A 188 3.15 31.45 -4.83
C LEU A 188 2.53 31.64 -3.44
N CYS A 189 3.38 31.87 -2.45
CA CYS A 189 3.03 32.35 -1.12
C CYS A 189 2.79 33.87 -1.17
N CYS A 190 1.57 34.28 -0.83
CA CYS A 190 1.19 35.66 -0.65
C CYS A 190 1.32 36.02 0.82
N THR A 191 2.19 36.98 1.14
CA THR A 191 2.37 37.48 2.50
C THR A 191 1.96 38.94 2.61
N ALA A 192 1.42 39.32 3.76
CA ALA A 192 1.13 40.71 4.10
C ALA A 192 1.79 41.06 5.44
N TYR A 193 2.40 42.23 5.51
CA TYR A 193 2.99 42.73 6.75
C TYR A 193 1.88 43.14 7.74
N ASP A 194 1.85 42.51 8.91
CA ASP A 194 0.97 42.90 10.02
C ASP A 194 1.74 43.79 11.00
N SER A 195 1.35 45.07 11.06
CA SER A 195 1.95 46.06 11.93
C SER A 195 1.75 45.79 13.42
N ASN A 196 0.75 44.98 13.80
CA ASN A 196 0.46 44.71 15.22
C ASN A 196 1.38 43.63 15.80
N SER A 197 1.66 42.58 15.01
CA SER A 197 2.60 41.52 15.37
C SER A 197 4.04 41.83 14.93
N ASN A 198 4.24 42.83 14.07
CA ASN A 198 5.52 43.13 13.42
C ASN A 198 6.09 41.90 12.69
N THR A 199 5.22 41.15 12.01
CA THR A 199 5.57 39.93 11.25
C THR A 199 4.81 39.90 9.93
N TYR A 200 5.31 39.18 8.93
CA TYR A 200 4.52 38.88 7.74
C TYR A 200 3.64 37.66 7.98
N GLN A 201 2.37 37.79 7.62
CA GLN A 201 1.37 36.74 7.74
C GLN A 201 1.02 36.20 6.35
N VAL A 202 1.00 34.88 6.21
CA VAL A 202 0.54 34.20 5.00
C VAL A 202 -0.95 34.46 4.80
N GLN A 203 -1.32 34.93 3.61
CA GLN A 203 -2.69 35.32 3.27
C GLN A 203 -3.44 34.24 2.48
N ASN A 204 -2.73 33.28 1.90
CA ASN A 204 -3.28 32.28 0.99
C ASN A 204 -2.89 30.86 1.39
N ASP A 205 -3.03 30.51 2.68
CA ASP A 205 -2.71 29.19 3.21
C ASP A 205 -3.09 28.06 2.25
N TYR A 206 -2.09 27.33 1.72
CA TYR A 206 -2.34 26.35 0.67
C TYR A 206 -3.22 25.19 1.11
N PHE A 207 -3.27 24.85 2.41
CA PHE A 207 -4.15 23.81 2.93
C PHE A 207 -5.63 24.19 2.78
N THR A 208 -5.92 25.49 2.83
CA THR A 208 -7.27 26.05 2.63
C THR A 208 -7.61 26.37 1.18
N GLN A 209 -6.67 26.16 0.25
CA GLN A 209 -6.93 26.34 -1.18
C GLN A 209 -7.52 25.06 -1.76
N THR A 210 -8.30 25.20 -2.83
CA THR A 210 -8.75 24.06 -3.62
C THR A 210 -7.64 23.57 -4.54
N TYR A 211 -7.73 22.31 -4.92
CA TYR A 211 -6.87 21.71 -5.95
C TYR A 211 -6.79 22.59 -7.21
N GLU A 212 -7.93 23.05 -7.74
CA GLU A 212 -7.99 23.89 -8.94
C GLU A 212 -7.25 25.22 -8.73
N GLN A 213 -7.42 25.87 -7.58
CA GLN A 213 -6.76 27.13 -7.28
C GLN A 213 -5.23 27.00 -7.35
N ILE A 214 -4.67 25.88 -6.90
CA ILE A 214 -3.21 25.64 -6.94
C ILE A 214 -2.71 25.33 -8.35
N VAL A 215 -3.39 24.42 -9.07
CA VAL A 215 -2.91 23.99 -10.40
C VAL A 215 -3.18 25.02 -11.50
N THR A 216 -3.95 26.07 -11.23
CA THR A 216 -4.25 27.14 -12.19
C THR A 216 -3.67 28.51 -11.83
N GLN A 217 -3.12 28.70 -10.61
CA GLN A 217 -2.73 30.01 -10.07
C GLN A 217 -1.89 30.85 -11.03
N ARG A 218 -0.90 30.24 -11.70
CA ARG A 218 0.07 30.96 -12.53
C ARG A 218 -0.41 31.26 -13.94
N THR A 219 -1.03 30.29 -14.60
CA THR A 219 -1.29 30.35 -16.05
C THR A 219 -2.78 30.50 -16.38
N GLY A 220 -3.66 30.37 -15.40
CA GLY A 220 -5.10 30.22 -15.61
C GLY A 220 -5.49 28.92 -16.30
N LYS A 221 -4.56 27.99 -16.48
CA LYS A 221 -4.75 26.65 -17.05
C LYS A 221 -4.21 25.62 -16.09
N ILE A 222 -4.75 24.40 -16.15
CA ILE A 222 -4.25 23.29 -15.34
C ILE A 222 -2.79 22.99 -15.74
N GLN A 223 -1.89 23.12 -14.77
CA GLN A 223 -0.48 22.82 -14.87
C GLN A 223 -0.06 22.07 -13.61
N SER A 224 0.92 21.16 -13.72
CA SER A 224 1.52 20.58 -12.52
C SER A 224 2.31 21.65 -11.76
N THR A 225 2.12 21.69 -10.44
CA THR A 225 2.58 22.76 -9.55
C THR A 225 3.44 22.18 -8.44
N VAL A 226 4.41 22.95 -7.97
CA VAL A 226 5.24 22.59 -6.81
C VAL A 226 5.00 23.54 -5.63
N ILE A 227 4.91 23.01 -4.43
CA ILE A 227 4.88 23.76 -3.18
C ILE A 227 6.23 23.50 -2.50
N ILE A 228 7.02 24.54 -2.27
CA ILE A 228 8.36 24.40 -1.68
C ILE A 228 8.33 24.96 -0.27
N THR A 229 8.41 24.10 0.74
CA THR A 229 8.47 24.52 2.15
C THR A 229 9.92 24.60 2.59
N PHE A 230 10.26 25.62 3.37
CA PHE A 230 11.64 25.95 3.71
C PHE A 230 11.87 25.92 5.23
N GLY A 231 12.60 24.91 5.69
CA GLY A 231 12.72 24.53 7.09
C GLY A 231 13.62 25.40 7.97
N ASN A 232 13.88 26.66 7.61
CA ASN A 232 14.77 27.54 8.36
C ASN A 232 14.10 28.88 8.69
N THR A 233 14.50 29.49 9.81
CA THR A 233 14.11 30.84 10.24
C THR A 233 14.85 31.95 9.48
N TYR A 234 15.55 31.63 8.40
CA TYR A 234 16.12 32.64 7.51
C TYR A 234 14.98 33.55 7.05
N ASN A 235 15.13 34.87 7.23
CA ASN A 235 14.10 35.84 6.86
C ASN A 235 13.90 35.85 5.34
N ILE A 236 13.04 34.95 4.85
CA ILE A 236 12.60 34.84 3.45
C ILE A 236 12.07 36.21 2.97
N GLU A 237 11.55 37.02 3.90
CA GLU A 237 11.05 38.38 3.73
C GLU A 237 12.06 39.38 3.12
N GLN A 238 13.38 39.11 3.16
CA GLN A 238 14.39 39.99 2.55
C GLN A 238 14.83 39.55 1.14
N SER A 239 14.33 38.43 0.63
CA SER A 239 14.65 38.00 -0.74
C SER A 239 13.75 38.71 -1.77
N PRO A 240 14.30 39.51 -2.72
CA PRO A 240 13.52 40.18 -3.75
C PRO A 240 12.80 39.23 -4.73
N THR A 241 13.02 37.91 -4.62
CA THR A 241 12.41 36.85 -5.43
C THR A 241 11.61 35.82 -4.59
N GLY A 242 11.40 36.07 -3.29
CA GLY A 242 11.00 35.06 -2.29
C GLY A 242 9.53 34.60 -2.23
N TYR A 243 8.66 34.98 -3.17
CA TYR A 243 7.23 34.65 -3.10
C TYR A 243 6.91 33.18 -3.42
N PHE A 244 7.88 32.35 -3.81
CA PHE A 244 7.63 30.95 -4.16
C PHE A 244 8.02 29.94 -3.06
N LEU A 245 8.55 30.44 -1.93
CA LEU A 245 8.95 29.63 -0.78
C LEU A 245 7.94 29.78 0.36
N TRP A 246 7.56 28.65 0.96
CA TRP A 246 6.63 28.57 2.07
C TRP A 246 7.38 28.51 3.41
N PRO A 247 6.93 29.22 4.46
CA PRO A 247 7.61 29.23 5.75
C PRO A 247 7.67 27.86 6.43
N ASN A 248 8.61 27.68 7.36
CA ASN A 248 8.83 26.42 8.09
C ASN A 248 7.57 25.87 8.78
N GLN A 249 6.65 26.70 9.22
CA GLN A 249 5.40 26.24 9.85
C GLN A 249 4.52 25.39 8.92
N TYR A 250 4.73 25.49 7.60
CA TYR A 250 4.07 24.66 6.58
C TYR A 250 4.86 23.39 6.23
N CYS A 251 6.11 23.28 6.67
CA CYS A 251 6.85 22.02 6.59
C CYS A 251 6.11 20.98 7.44
N SER A 252 6.21 19.72 7.03
CA SER A 252 5.76 18.64 7.90
C SER A 252 6.52 18.70 9.23
N PRO A 253 5.84 18.67 10.38
CA PRO A 253 6.47 18.88 11.66
C PRO A 253 7.42 17.71 11.98
N SER A 254 8.73 18.01 12.04
CA SER A 254 9.77 17.04 12.43
C SER A 254 10.02 17.01 13.94
N SER A 255 9.44 17.95 14.69
CA SER A 255 9.42 17.97 16.15
C SER A 255 8.14 18.67 16.61
N SER A 256 7.74 18.48 17.87
CA SER A 256 6.43 18.74 18.48
C SER A 256 5.88 20.19 18.47
N SER A 257 6.26 21.05 17.52
CA SER A 257 5.74 22.40 17.40
C SER A 257 4.32 22.40 16.80
N SER A 258 3.34 22.74 17.64
CA SER A 258 1.89 22.68 17.39
C SER A 258 1.27 23.92 16.74
N SER A 259 2.05 24.82 16.13
CA SER A 259 1.55 26.11 15.65
C SER A 259 1.46 26.25 14.13
N GLY A 260 1.54 25.14 13.38
CA GLY A 260 1.43 25.11 11.92
C GLY A 260 0.03 24.70 11.43
N PRO A 261 -0.29 24.92 10.15
CA PRO A 261 -1.51 24.40 9.51
C PRO A 261 -1.47 22.89 9.25
N VAL A 262 -0.38 22.21 9.65
CA VAL A 262 -0.26 20.76 9.73
C VAL A 262 0.40 20.39 11.06
N THR A 263 -0.05 19.33 11.69
CA THR A 263 0.47 18.81 12.97
C THR A 263 0.90 17.35 12.83
N GLY A 264 1.69 16.85 13.77
CA GLY A 264 2.31 15.52 13.73
C GLY A 264 3.71 15.54 14.33
N SER A 265 4.28 14.37 14.57
CA SER A 265 5.69 14.25 14.95
C SER A 265 6.20 12.84 14.71
N TYR A 266 7.52 12.70 14.58
CA TYR A 266 8.20 11.42 14.70
C TYR A 266 7.95 10.82 16.09
N SER A 267 7.99 9.49 16.17
CA SER A 267 7.93 8.76 17.43
C SER A 267 9.30 8.56 18.07
N ASP A 268 10.39 8.74 17.31
CA ASP A 268 11.77 8.51 17.74
C ASP A 268 11.96 7.17 18.47
N SER A 269 11.45 6.10 17.87
CA SER A 269 11.44 4.77 18.47
C SER A 269 11.73 3.68 17.44
N ASP A 270 12.45 2.66 17.87
CA ASP A 270 12.73 1.40 17.18
C ASP A 270 11.63 0.34 17.43
N ASP A 271 10.74 0.58 18.40
CA ASP A 271 9.63 -0.30 18.75
C ASP A 271 8.36 0.06 17.98
N PHE A 272 7.90 -0.89 17.17
CA PHE A 272 6.72 -0.74 16.32
C PHE A 272 5.45 -0.35 17.10
N ASN A 273 5.21 -0.97 18.26
CA ASN A 273 3.98 -0.71 19.03
C ASN A 273 3.99 0.68 19.66
N THR A 274 5.15 1.09 20.18
CA THR A 274 5.37 2.42 20.73
C THR A 274 5.20 3.49 19.67
N MET A 275 5.77 3.29 18.48
CA MET A 275 5.55 4.17 17.32
C MET A 275 4.07 4.30 16.99
N LEU A 276 3.37 3.18 16.79
CA LEU A 276 1.96 3.18 16.40
C LEU A 276 1.08 3.86 17.46
N GLN A 277 1.29 3.55 18.73
CA GLN A 277 0.52 4.15 19.83
C GLN A 277 0.79 5.64 19.98
N GLY A 278 2.03 6.08 19.75
CA GLY A 278 2.41 7.49 19.67
C GLY A 278 1.68 8.22 18.55
N GLN A 279 1.66 7.65 17.33
CA GLN A 279 0.94 8.22 16.19
C GLN A 279 -0.57 8.31 16.45
N VAL A 280 -1.20 7.27 17.00
CA VAL A 280 -2.64 7.29 17.36
C VAL A 280 -2.93 8.38 18.39
N THR A 281 -2.06 8.54 19.40
CA THR A 281 -2.23 9.57 20.43
C THR A 281 -2.11 10.97 19.82
N ASN A 282 -1.08 11.20 18.99
CA ASN A 282 -0.88 12.48 18.30
C ASN A 282 -2.03 12.81 17.36
N TRP A 283 -2.53 11.81 16.63
CA TRP A 283 -3.71 11.93 15.79
C TRP A 283 -4.92 12.38 16.60
N GLN A 284 -5.23 11.72 17.72
CA GLN A 284 -6.37 12.10 18.56
C GLN A 284 -6.26 13.54 19.12
N GLN A 285 -5.05 14.06 19.27
CA GLN A 285 -4.77 15.41 19.76
C GLN A 285 -4.76 16.50 18.66
N ALA A 286 -4.88 16.13 17.38
CA ALA A 286 -4.75 17.07 16.27
C ALA A 286 -5.90 18.10 16.15
N ASP A 287 -7.05 17.87 16.79
CA ASP A 287 -8.16 18.83 16.94
C ASP A 287 -8.60 19.54 15.63
N GLY A 288 -8.77 18.76 14.57
CA GLY A 288 -9.19 19.22 13.24
C GLY A 288 -8.07 19.81 12.38
N ILE A 289 -6.84 19.89 12.89
CA ILE A 289 -5.67 20.30 12.11
C ILE A 289 -5.24 19.11 11.22
N PRO A 290 -4.91 19.35 9.93
CA PRO A 290 -4.33 18.34 9.05
C PRO A 290 -3.15 17.62 9.71
N PHE A 291 -3.12 16.28 9.60
CA PHE A 291 -2.14 15.46 10.29
C PHE A 291 -1.11 14.88 9.32
N ALA A 292 0.17 14.99 9.67
CA ALA A 292 1.27 14.26 9.08
C ALA A 292 1.49 12.97 9.87
N LEU A 293 1.12 11.84 9.28
CA LEU A 293 1.30 10.51 9.86
C LEU A 293 2.71 10.00 9.54
N TYR A 294 3.51 9.72 10.57
CA TYR A 294 4.85 9.17 10.42
C TYR A 294 4.85 7.68 10.71
N MET A 295 4.95 6.87 9.66
CA MET A 295 5.08 5.42 9.73
C MET A 295 6.55 5.03 9.49
N THR A 296 7.42 5.58 10.33
CA THR A 296 8.88 5.42 10.27
C THR A 296 9.38 4.94 11.63
N LEU A 297 10.42 4.11 11.63
CA LEU A 297 11.12 3.67 12.84
C LEU A 297 12.52 4.26 12.86
N THR A 298 13.07 4.37 14.06
CA THR A 298 14.27 5.14 14.32
C THR A 298 15.19 4.34 15.22
N PHE A 299 16.47 4.21 14.86
CA PHE A 299 17.42 3.46 15.68
C PHE A 299 17.64 4.13 17.04
N THR A 300 17.84 3.33 18.08
CA THR A 300 18.38 3.84 19.35
C THR A 300 19.89 4.04 19.25
N ASP A 301 20.45 4.82 20.18
CA ASP A 301 21.92 4.99 20.28
C ASP A 301 22.63 3.64 20.53
N ASP A 302 21.99 2.74 21.28
CA ASP A 302 22.50 1.40 21.55
C ASP A 302 22.49 0.52 20.28
N ASP A 303 21.45 0.61 19.44
CA ASP A 303 21.41 -0.10 18.16
C ASP A 303 22.56 0.32 17.26
N ILE A 304 22.74 1.64 17.06
CA ILE A 304 23.82 2.18 16.24
C ILE A 304 25.17 1.71 16.76
N THR A 305 25.40 1.81 18.07
CA THR A 305 26.66 1.38 18.70
C THR A 305 26.91 -0.11 18.45
N ASN A 306 25.90 -0.96 18.61
CA ASN A 306 26.00 -2.40 18.40
C ASN A 306 26.22 -2.77 16.93
N ILE A 307 25.50 -2.15 16.00
CA ILE A 307 25.66 -2.37 14.55
C ILE A 307 27.10 -2.07 14.14
N ILE A 308 27.60 -0.88 14.49
CA ILE A 308 28.94 -0.43 14.11
C ILE A 308 30.01 -1.31 14.75
N THR A 309 29.85 -1.66 16.03
CA THR A 309 30.85 -2.47 16.73
C THR A 309 30.89 -3.91 16.20
N ASN A 310 29.73 -4.52 15.92
CA ASN A 310 29.65 -5.85 15.32
C ASN A 310 30.21 -5.89 13.89
N ALA A 311 30.05 -4.82 13.11
CA ALA A 311 30.65 -4.71 11.78
C ALA A 311 32.19 -4.54 11.84
N ALA A 312 32.68 -3.75 12.79
CA ALA A 312 34.12 -3.53 12.97
C ALA A 312 34.85 -4.76 13.51
N LEU A 313 34.20 -5.56 14.36
CA LEU A 313 34.84 -6.64 15.10
C LEU A 313 35.52 -7.70 14.20
N PRO A 314 34.88 -8.26 13.15
CA PRO A 314 35.55 -9.16 12.22
C PRO A 314 36.76 -8.51 11.53
N ALA A 315 36.61 -7.26 11.08
CA ALA A 315 37.69 -6.53 10.40
C ALA A 315 38.90 -6.34 11.32
N ILE A 316 38.67 -6.04 12.60
CA ILE A 316 39.73 -5.91 13.62
C ILE A 316 40.36 -7.27 13.92
N SER A 317 39.56 -8.33 13.98
CA SER A 317 40.05 -9.71 14.15
C SER A 317 41.00 -10.13 13.03
N ASP A 318 40.70 -9.76 11.79
CA ASP A 318 41.53 -10.07 10.62
C ASP A 318 42.92 -9.40 10.65
N LEU A 319 43.14 -8.40 11.51
CA LEU A 319 44.45 -7.78 11.69
C LEU A 319 45.40 -8.65 12.53
N LEU A 320 44.91 -9.57 13.37
CA LEU A 320 45.74 -10.42 14.24
C LEU A 320 46.82 -11.21 13.48
N PRO A 321 46.51 -11.97 12.41
CA PRO A 321 47.52 -12.68 11.64
C PRO A 321 48.48 -11.75 10.91
N ILE A 322 48.03 -10.58 10.47
CA ILE A 322 48.85 -9.59 9.74
C ILE A 322 49.89 -8.99 10.67
N VAL A 323 49.49 -8.57 11.87
CA VAL A 323 50.36 -7.98 12.90
C VAL A 323 51.50 -8.93 13.29
N LEU A 324 51.22 -10.23 13.39
CA LEU A 324 52.23 -11.25 13.74
C LEU A 324 53.37 -11.34 12.71
N VAL A 325 53.07 -11.08 11.44
CA VAL A 325 54.00 -11.24 10.31
C VAL A 325 54.65 -9.91 9.89
N ALA A 326 53.93 -8.79 10.03
CA ALA A 326 54.33 -7.50 9.46
C ALA A 326 55.31 -6.68 10.33
N LEU A 327 55.40 -6.96 11.64
CA LEU A 327 56.15 -6.11 12.58
C LEU A 327 57.40 -6.81 13.15
N PRO A 328 58.44 -6.05 13.55
CA PRO A 328 59.61 -6.61 14.23
C PRO A 328 59.25 -7.39 15.50
N PRO A 329 60.01 -8.43 15.91
CA PRO A 329 59.69 -9.35 17.01
C PRO A 329 59.39 -8.76 18.39
N GLY A 330 59.76 -7.51 18.67
CA GLY A 330 59.41 -6.82 19.92
C GLY A 330 58.14 -5.97 19.84
N ILE A 331 57.81 -5.49 18.64
CA ILE A 331 56.62 -4.65 18.38
C ILE A 331 55.42 -5.54 18.03
N ASN A 332 55.64 -6.63 17.29
CA ASN A 332 54.57 -7.58 16.93
C ASN A 332 53.88 -8.21 18.17
N VAL A 333 54.62 -8.53 19.24
CA VAL A 333 54.05 -9.13 20.46
C VAL A 333 53.17 -8.12 21.20
N ALA A 334 53.63 -6.88 21.38
CA ALA A 334 52.86 -5.85 22.07
C ALA A 334 51.60 -5.45 21.28
N ALA A 335 51.74 -5.26 19.95
CA ALA A 335 50.64 -4.97 19.06
C ALA A 335 49.58 -6.09 19.07
N TYR A 336 50.03 -7.35 19.00
CA TYR A 336 49.18 -8.52 19.00
C TYR A 336 48.40 -8.66 20.32
N ILE A 337 49.05 -8.46 21.47
CA ILE A 337 48.38 -8.50 22.78
C ILE A 337 47.33 -7.38 22.87
N GLY A 338 47.69 -6.15 22.52
CA GLY A 338 46.76 -5.02 22.56
C GLY A 338 45.54 -5.23 21.66
N LEU A 339 45.75 -5.76 20.45
CA LEU A 339 44.66 -6.08 19.53
C LEU A 339 43.76 -7.20 20.07
N LYS A 340 44.34 -8.26 20.64
CA LYS A 340 43.58 -9.37 21.25
C LYS A 340 42.76 -8.90 22.46
N GLU A 341 43.33 -8.08 23.33
CA GLU A 341 42.62 -7.50 24.47
C GLU A 341 41.47 -6.61 24.00
N TYR A 342 41.68 -5.83 22.94
CA TYR A 342 40.62 -4.99 22.39
C TYR A 342 39.49 -5.78 21.75
N ILE A 343 39.79 -6.84 20.99
CA ILE A 343 38.78 -7.78 20.45
C ILE A 343 37.96 -8.39 21.59
N SER A 344 38.62 -8.85 22.66
CA SER A 344 37.93 -9.37 23.84
C SER A 344 37.04 -8.31 24.52
N TYR A 345 37.51 -7.06 24.58
CA TYR A 345 36.70 -5.95 25.10
C TYR A 345 35.46 -5.72 24.24
N LEU A 346 35.60 -5.63 22.92
CA LEU A 346 34.47 -5.44 22.00
C LEU A 346 33.44 -6.57 22.16
N LEU A 347 33.88 -7.83 22.10
CA LEU A 347 33.03 -9.02 22.32
C LEU A 347 32.28 -8.99 23.66
N SER A 348 32.84 -8.35 24.70
CA SER A 348 32.19 -8.24 26.01
C SER A 348 31.16 -7.11 26.12
N THR A 349 31.15 -6.20 25.14
CA THR A 349 30.30 -5.00 25.13
C THR A 349 29.27 -5.00 24.01
N THR A 350 29.41 -5.88 23.02
CA THR A 350 28.47 -6.01 21.91
C THR A 350 27.36 -7.00 22.19
N THR A 351 26.16 -6.63 21.79
CA THR A 351 25.03 -7.54 21.60
C THR A 351 24.64 -7.60 20.13
N GLU A 352 24.04 -8.70 19.69
CA GLU A 352 23.53 -8.80 18.32
C GLU A 352 22.30 -7.89 18.19
N PRO A 353 22.32 -6.88 17.29
CA PRO A 353 21.20 -5.97 17.15
C PRO A 353 20.03 -6.69 16.46
N PRO A 354 18.78 -6.34 16.81
CA PRO A 354 17.61 -6.93 16.17
C PRO A 354 17.53 -6.62 14.67
N TRP A 355 18.14 -5.50 14.24
CA TRP A 355 18.20 -5.03 12.87
C TRP A 355 19.57 -4.45 12.57
N THR A 356 19.98 -4.48 11.30
CA THR A 356 21.26 -3.89 10.83
C THR A 356 21.07 -2.80 9.78
N THR A 357 19.83 -2.60 9.32
CA THR A 357 19.48 -1.62 8.29
C THR A 357 18.10 -1.02 8.58
N ILE A 358 17.84 0.21 8.14
CA ILE A 358 16.49 0.82 8.19
C ILE A 358 15.49 -0.07 7.45
N ASN A 359 15.85 -0.65 6.30
CA ASN A 359 14.94 -1.51 5.54
C ASN A 359 14.45 -2.72 6.35
N GLN A 360 15.34 -3.37 7.10
CA GLN A 360 14.97 -4.47 7.99
C GLN A 360 14.05 -3.99 9.12
N MET A 361 14.37 -2.83 9.72
CA MET A 361 13.58 -2.24 10.79
C MET A 361 12.18 -1.85 10.32
N SER A 362 12.02 -1.33 9.10
CA SER A 362 10.74 -0.89 8.54
C SER A 362 9.86 -2.03 7.98
N ALA A 363 10.38 -3.25 7.86
CA ALA A 363 9.65 -4.40 7.31
C ALA A 363 8.27 -4.69 7.97
N PRO A 364 8.09 -4.56 9.30
CA PRO A 364 6.78 -4.73 9.95
C PRO A 364 5.73 -3.72 9.46
N ILE A 365 6.15 -2.49 9.15
CA ILE A 365 5.28 -1.44 8.61
C ILE A 365 4.98 -1.72 7.14
N GLN A 366 6.01 -2.05 6.34
CA GLN A 366 5.90 -2.23 4.90
C GLN A 366 4.79 -3.22 4.51
N SER A 367 4.72 -4.34 5.22
CA SER A 367 3.74 -5.40 4.96
C SER A 367 2.31 -5.11 5.46
N GLN A 368 2.13 -4.12 6.34
CA GLN A 368 0.87 -3.91 7.05
C GLN A 368 0.31 -2.49 6.93
N LEU A 369 1.03 -1.57 6.29
CA LEU A 369 0.74 -0.13 6.27
C LEU A 369 -0.74 0.18 6.05
N TYR A 370 -1.35 -0.41 5.02
CA TYR A 370 -2.76 -0.17 4.71
C TYR A 370 -3.69 -0.61 5.83
N GLY A 371 -3.52 -1.83 6.35
CA GLY A 371 -4.34 -2.36 7.44
C GLY A 371 -4.20 -1.53 8.72
N LEU A 372 -2.97 -1.11 9.03
CA LEU A 372 -2.67 -0.25 10.17
C LEU A 372 -3.39 1.10 10.06
N VAL A 373 -3.28 1.76 8.89
CA VAL A 373 -3.92 3.06 8.67
C VAL A 373 -5.44 2.94 8.69
N ALA A 374 -5.98 1.95 8.00
CA ALA A 374 -7.41 1.65 7.97
C ALA A 374 -8.01 1.48 9.37
N GLN A 375 -7.40 0.62 10.20
CA GLN A 375 -7.94 0.24 11.50
C GLN A 375 -7.71 1.33 12.55
N SER A 376 -6.55 1.98 12.52
CA SER A 376 -6.13 2.86 13.61
C SER A 376 -6.60 4.30 13.42
N PHE A 377 -6.78 4.76 12.19
CA PHE A 377 -7.06 6.17 11.90
C PHE A 377 -8.35 6.41 11.12
N VAL A 378 -8.82 5.44 10.31
CA VAL A 378 -10.03 5.60 9.49
C VAL A 378 -11.28 5.03 10.16
N GLN A 379 -11.22 3.80 10.69
CA GLN A 379 -12.39 3.11 11.25
C GLN A 379 -12.80 3.59 12.64
N GLN A 380 -11.96 4.34 13.37
CA GLN A 380 -12.25 4.71 14.76
C GLN A 380 -13.35 5.77 14.95
N GLY A 381 -13.94 6.35 13.90
CA GLY A 381 -15.18 7.14 13.97
C GLY A 381 -15.17 8.36 14.93
N ALA A 382 -14.03 8.74 15.49
CA ALA A 382 -13.96 9.58 16.70
C ALA A 382 -13.31 10.95 16.48
N THR A 383 -12.78 11.26 15.29
CA THR A 383 -12.05 12.53 15.06
C THR A 383 -12.37 13.14 13.70
N THR A 384 -12.54 14.46 13.64
CA THR A 384 -12.69 15.25 12.38
C THR A 384 -11.37 15.48 11.65
N ASN A 385 -10.28 14.85 12.10
CA ASN A 385 -8.94 15.06 11.58
C ASN A 385 -8.82 14.45 10.18
N THR A 386 -7.97 15.06 9.36
CA THR A 386 -7.61 14.53 8.04
C THR A 386 -6.13 14.15 8.02
N ILE A 387 -5.81 13.02 7.38
CA ILE A 387 -4.42 12.66 7.12
C ILE A 387 -4.00 13.40 5.85
N ALA A 388 -3.11 14.38 5.99
CA ALA A 388 -2.57 15.15 4.87
C ALA A 388 -1.30 14.53 4.30
N TYR A 389 -0.50 13.86 5.11
CA TYR A 389 0.73 13.19 4.66
C TYR A 389 0.85 11.83 5.34
N ILE A 390 1.40 10.86 4.62
CA ILE A 390 1.87 9.61 5.21
C ILE A 390 3.33 9.43 4.80
N TYR A 391 4.24 9.57 5.77
CA TYR A 391 5.68 9.38 5.60
C TYR A 391 6.04 7.93 5.89
N VAL A 392 6.84 7.34 5.00
CA VAL A 392 7.42 6.00 5.17
C VAL A 392 8.88 6.00 4.74
N ASP A 393 9.64 5.04 5.27
CA ASP A 393 10.87 4.56 4.67
C ASP A 393 10.55 3.41 3.70
N PHE A 394 11.33 3.31 2.62
CA PHE A 394 11.27 2.26 1.60
C PHE A 394 9.85 2.08 1.06
N TYR A 395 9.24 3.20 0.63
CA TYR A 395 7.89 3.20 0.07
C TYR A 395 7.71 2.18 -1.06
N GLU A 396 8.78 1.86 -1.79
CA GLU A 396 8.80 0.87 -2.86
C GLU A 396 8.43 -0.56 -2.41
N ASN A 397 8.47 -0.84 -1.11
CA ASN A 397 8.07 -2.10 -0.49
C ASN A 397 6.69 -1.99 0.18
N THR A 398 5.96 -0.90 -0.05
CA THR A 398 4.66 -0.61 0.58
C THR A 398 3.59 -0.40 -0.49
N ASN A 399 2.34 -0.31 -0.06
CA ASN A 399 1.24 0.16 -0.90
C ASN A 399 0.81 1.61 -0.57
N LEU A 400 1.75 2.44 -0.11
CA LEU A 400 1.52 3.82 0.32
C LEU A 400 0.70 4.64 -0.70
N VAL A 401 1.05 4.56 -1.98
CA VAL A 401 0.40 5.36 -3.04
C VAL A 401 -1.06 4.95 -3.23
N ASP A 402 -1.33 3.64 -3.28
CA ASP A 402 -2.70 3.12 -3.36
C ASP A 402 -3.52 3.51 -2.12
N LEU A 403 -2.91 3.45 -0.93
CA LEU A 403 -3.51 3.90 0.32
C LEU A 403 -3.92 5.38 0.26
N CYS A 404 -3.01 6.27 -0.14
CA CYS A 404 -3.29 7.69 -0.23
C CYS A 404 -4.39 7.99 -1.27
N ILE A 405 -4.36 7.32 -2.41
CA ILE A 405 -5.41 7.41 -3.44
C ILE A 405 -6.77 6.96 -2.89
N ALA A 406 -6.80 5.87 -2.10
CA ALA A 406 -8.03 5.39 -1.48
C ALA A 406 -8.60 6.40 -0.48
N LEU A 407 -7.75 6.99 0.38
CA LEU A 407 -8.15 8.03 1.33
C LEU A 407 -8.73 9.27 0.61
N ASN A 408 -8.19 9.59 -0.57
CA ASN A 408 -8.56 10.77 -1.35
C ASN A 408 -9.87 10.66 -2.13
N THR A 409 -10.43 9.46 -2.27
CA THR A 409 -11.63 9.25 -3.08
C THR A 409 -12.93 9.25 -2.28
N SER A 410 -12.85 9.37 -0.94
CA SER A 410 -13.90 9.48 0.11
C SER A 410 -15.12 8.53 0.04
N ASN A 411 -15.33 7.83 -1.07
CA ASN A 411 -16.32 6.78 -1.33
C ASN A 411 -15.65 5.41 -1.51
N ASN A 412 -14.32 5.31 -1.59
CA ASN A 412 -13.59 4.07 -1.89
C ASN A 412 -12.60 3.61 -0.81
N PHE A 413 -12.64 4.17 0.40
CA PHE A 413 -12.13 3.44 1.58
C PHE A 413 -13.14 2.34 2.00
N GLN A 414 -13.73 1.68 1.00
CA GLN A 414 -14.63 0.57 1.16
C GLN A 414 -13.77 -0.65 1.37
N VAL A 415 -13.58 -1.01 2.63
CA VAL A 415 -13.05 -2.33 2.97
C VAL A 415 -14.07 -3.34 2.45
N GLN A 416 -13.65 -4.15 1.49
CA GLN A 416 -14.43 -5.30 1.06
C GLN A 416 -14.19 -6.45 2.01
N TYR A 417 -15.09 -7.41 1.99
CA TYR A 417 -14.98 -8.57 2.86
C TYR A 417 -15.07 -9.84 2.03
N LEU A 418 -14.12 -10.73 2.28
CA LEU A 418 -14.18 -12.11 1.84
C LEU A 418 -14.92 -12.90 2.92
N THR A 419 -16.10 -13.41 2.59
CA THR A 419 -16.86 -14.34 3.43
C THR A 419 -16.43 -15.76 3.13
N MET A 420 -16.17 -16.54 4.16
CA MET A 420 -15.62 -17.88 4.02
C MET A 420 -16.29 -18.88 4.95
N PHE A 421 -16.37 -20.15 4.52
CA PHE A 421 -16.81 -21.23 5.39
C PHE A 421 -15.91 -22.45 5.27
N GLY A 422 -15.46 -22.95 6.42
CA GLY A 422 -14.71 -24.19 6.55
C GLY A 422 -15.65 -25.33 6.85
N MET A 423 -15.86 -26.24 5.90
CA MET A 423 -16.72 -27.42 6.05
C MET A 423 -16.18 -28.38 7.11
N ASP A 424 -14.86 -28.50 7.26
CA ASP A 424 -14.26 -29.39 8.27
C ASP A 424 -14.34 -28.80 9.69
N SER A 425 -14.31 -27.48 9.79
CA SER A 425 -14.35 -26.77 11.08
C SER A 425 -15.75 -26.31 11.47
N ASN A 426 -16.70 -26.34 10.53
CA ASN A 426 -17.99 -25.68 10.60
C ASN A 426 -17.91 -24.24 11.08
N THR A 427 -16.95 -23.49 10.53
CA THR A 427 -16.69 -22.11 10.93
C THR A 427 -16.91 -21.19 9.76
N PHE A 428 -17.82 -20.23 9.94
CA PHE A 428 -17.92 -19.06 9.09
C PHE A 428 -16.95 -17.98 9.57
N ILE A 429 -16.18 -17.39 8.67
CA ILE A 429 -15.34 -16.23 8.96
C ILE A 429 -15.52 -15.14 7.91
N THR A 430 -15.16 -13.92 8.28
CA THR A 430 -14.99 -12.83 7.32
C THR A 430 -13.61 -12.21 7.47
N GLN A 431 -13.00 -11.93 6.32
CA GLN A 431 -11.65 -11.37 6.21
C GLN A 431 -11.72 -10.06 5.42
N GLN A 432 -10.98 -9.04 5.85
CA GLN A 432 -10.90 -7.77 5.12
C GLN A 432 -10.12 -7.96 3.81
N LEU A 433 -10.58 -7.29 2.76
CA LEU A 433 -9.90 -7.12 1.48
C LEU A 433 -9.65 -5.63 1.27
N PHE A 434 -8.38 -5.28 1.14
CA PHE A 434 -7.95 -3.90 0.95
C PHE A 434 -7.57 -3.61 -0.50
N PRO A 435 -7.72 -2.35 -0.95
CA PRO A 435 -7.10 -1.88 -2.18
C PRO A 435 -5.61 -2.24 -2.29
N GLY A 436 -5.19 -2.51 -3.53
CA GLY A 436 -3.83 -2.96 -3.84
C GLY A 436 -3.64 -4.48 -3.78
N GLY A 437 -4.70 -5.26 -3.55
CA GLY A 437 -4.60 -6.71 -3.58
C GLY A 437 -4.18 -7.32 -2.25
N ILE A 438 -4.52 -6.69 -1.11
CA ILE A 438 -4.01 -7.06 0.22
C ILE A 438 -5.09 -7.72 1.07
N MET A 439 -4.73 -8.84 1.69
CA MET A 439 -5.56 -9.47 2.71
C MET A 439 -5.37 -8.76 4.06
N GLY A 440 -6.47 -8.30 4.64
CA GLY A 440 -6.50 -7.69 5.96
C GLY A 440 -6.77 -8.67 7.08
N ASN A 441 -7.26 -8.18 8.21
CA ASN A 441 -7.54 -8.99 9.40
C ASN A 441 -8.83 -9.79 9.25
N GLN A 442 -8.91 -10.90 10.00
CA GLN A 442 -10.16 -11.59 10.25
C GLN A 442 -10.97 -10.72 11.23
N VAL A 443 -12.19 -10.35 10.85
CA VAL A 443 -13.03 -9.45 11.68
C VAL A 443 -14.17 -10.19 12.36
N PHE A 444 -14.57 -11.34 11.84
CA PHE A 444 -15.64 -12.14 12.41
C PHE A 444 -15.33 -13.63 12.30
N SER A 445 -15.80 -14.39 13.29
CA SER A 445 -15.75 -15.86 13.30
C SER A 445 -16.92 -16.40 14.09
N GLN A 446 -17.65 -17.35 13.52
CA GLN A 446 -18.77 -18.02 14.16
C GLN A 446 -18.79 -19.50 13.78
N GLY A 447 -18.93 -20.37 14.79
CA GLY A 447 -19.21 -21.78 14.57
C GLY A 447 -20.68 -21.98 14.20
N TRP A 448 -20.96 -22.81 13.21
CA TRP A 448 -22.29 -23.18 12.76
C TRP A 448 -22.55 -24.67 12.97
N GLU A 449 -23.83 -25.05 13.09
CA GLU A 449 -24.21 -26.44 13.37
C GLU A 449 -24.25 -27.31 12.09
N ASN A 450 -24.50 -26.68 10.94
CA ASN A 450 -24.70 -27.35 9.66
C ASN A 450 -23.47 -27.19 8.74
N ASN A 451 -23.27 -28.17 7.86
CA ASN A 451 -22.29 -28.09 6.78
C ASN A 451 -22.95 -27.43 5.56
N TYR A 452 -22.53 -26.22 5.24
CA TYR A 452 -23.05 -25.51 4.08
C TYR A 452 -22.24 -25.86 2.83
N CYS A 453 -22.93 -26.16 1.72
CA CYS A 453 -22.30 -26.43 0.42
C CYS A 453 -22.49 -25.30 -0.59
N ALA A 454 -23.34 -24.31 -0.27
CA ALA A 454 -23.42 -23.06 -1.01
C ALA A 454 -23.50 -21.88 -0.04
N LEU A 455 -22.69 -20.85 -0.31
CA LEU A 455 -22.74 -19.55 0.36
C LEU A 455 -22.60 -18.48 -0.70
N SER A 456 -23.48 -17.49 -0.68
CA SER A 456 -23.48 -16.42 -1.66
C SER A 456 -23.86 -15.11 -0.97
N PRO A 457 -22.91 -14.18 -0.78
CA PRO A 457 -23.27 -12.83 -0.40
C PRO A 457 -23.94 -12.12 -1.57
N TYR A 458 -24.95 -11.31 -1.26
CA TYR A 458 -25.69 -10.54 -2.27
C TYR A 458 -26.20 -9.23 -1.69
N GLN A 459 -26.59 -8.33 -2.59
CA GLN A 459 -27.18 -7.05 -2.24
C GLN A 459 -28.57 -6.93 -2.84
N VAL A 460 -29.52 -6.44 -2.05
CA VAL A 460 -30.87 -6.09 -2.51
C VAL A 460 -31.42 -4.97 -1.63
N GLY A 461 -32.09 -3.99 -2.23
CA GLY A 461 -32.68 -2.87 -1.48
C GLY A 461 -31.68 -1.98 -0.74
N GLY A 462 -30.40 -2.02 -1.08
CA GLY A 462 -29.35 -1.28 -0.36
C GLY A 462 -28.87 -1.96 0.92
N THR A 463 -29.26 -3.23 1.16
CA THR A 463 -28.80 -4.05 2.28
C THR A 463 -28.00 -5.23 1.75
N ASN A 464 -26.94 -5.61 2.46
CA ASN A 464 -26.15 -6.80 2.15
C ASN A 464 -26.68 -7.98 2.97
N TYR A 465 -26.75 -9.14 2.33
CA TYR A 465 -27.21 -10.38 2.93
C TYR A 465 -26.26 -11.52 2.57
N LEU A 466 -26.23 -12.54 3.42
CA LEU A 466 -25.62 -13.83 3.16
C LEU A 466 -26.72 -14.86 2.98
N TYR A 467 -26.72 -15.52 1.82
CA TYR A 467 -27.46 -16.74 1.59
C TYR A 467 -26.59 -17.96 1.95
N GLY A 468 -27.15 -18.96 2.62
CA GLY A 468 -26.49 -20.24 2.85
C GLY A 468 -27.42 -21.44 2.70
N PHE A 469 -26.90 -22.53 2.13
CA PHE A 469 -27.61 -23.81 1.94
C PHE A 469 -26.84 -25.02 2.48
N SER A 470 -27.55 -25.89 3.19
CA SER A 470 -27.05 -27.14 3.76
C SER A 470 -27.96 -28.31 3.36
N PRO A 471 -27.50 -29.28 2.55
CA PRO A 471 -28.30 -30.44 2.17
C PRO A 471 -28.49 -31.42 3.34
N ASP A 472 -27.46 -31.59 4.17
CA ASP A 472 -27.38 -32.64 5.19
C ASP A 472 -27.85 -32.19 6.59
N SER A 473 -28.57 -31.08 6.66
CA SER A 473 -29.09 -30.54 7.92
C SER A 473 -30.22 -31.41 8.50
N SER A 474 -30.62 -31.12 9.74
CA SER A 474 -31.84 -31.68 10.34
C SER A 474 -32.76 -30.56 10.78
N PRO A 475 -33.89 -30.29 10.07
CA PRO A 475 -34.37 -30.97 8.85
C PRO A 475 -33.48 -30.76 7.62
N ALA A 476 -33.53 -31.69 6.66
CA ALA A 476 -32.70 -31.68 5.44
C ALA A 476 -33.02 -30.48 4.52
N ASN A 477 -32.07 -30.15 3.64
CA ASN A 477 -32.17 -29.06 2.67
C ASN A 477 -32.43 -27.68 3.29
N PHE A 478 -31.84 -27.42 4.45
CA PHE A 478 -31.97 -26.16 5.17
C PHE A 478 -31.31 -25.01 4.40
N TRP A 479 -31.99 -23.88 4.33
CA TRP A 479 -31.43 -22.63 3.85
C TRP A 479 -31.69 -21.50 4.85
N PHE A 480 -30.82 -20.49 4.82
CA PHE A 480 -31.01 -19.25 5.56
C PHE A 480 -30.61 -18.03 4.74
N ILE A 481 -31.16 -16.89 5.15
CA ILE A 481 -30.72 -15.55 4.77
C ILE A 481 -30.45 -14.78 6.05
N GLN A 482 -29.30 -14.13 6.12
CA GLN A 482 -28.91 -13.30 7.27
C GLN A 482 -28.24 -12.02 6.80
N GLU A 483 -28.50 -10.91 7.46
CA GLU A 483 -27.88 -9.63 7.13
C GLU A 483 -26.36 -9.66 7.33
N LEU A 484 -25.61 -9.09 6.38
CA LEU A 484 -24.16 -8.83 6.47
C LEU A 484 -23.94 -7.35 6.77
N LEU A 485 -23.42 -7.06 7.95
CA LEU A 485 -23.22 -5.70 8.44
C LEU A 485 -22.01 -5.04 7.77
N SER A 486 -21.97 -3.70 7.85
CA SER A 486 -20.91 -2.90 7.23
C SER A 486 -19.52 -3.09 7.84
N ASP A 487 -19.45 -3.63 9.06
CA ASP A 487 -18.21 -3.91 9.77
C ASP A 487 -17.62 -5.29 9.47
N GLY A 488 -18.28 -6.10 8.64
CA GLY A 488 -17.85 -7.46 8.32
C GLY A 488 -18.56 -8.54 9.14
N THR A 489 -19.41 -8.19 10.10
CA THR A 489 -20.08 -9.15 10.98
C THR A 489 -21.47 -9.53 10.47
N LEU A 490 -22.05 -10.59 11.04
CA LEU A 490 -23.44 -10.97 10.76
C LEU A 490 -24.42 -10.23 11.66
N GLY A 491 -25.60 -9.92 11.13
CA GLY A 491 -26.72 -9.44 11.93
C GLY A 491 -27.07 -10.42 13.06
N PRO A 492 -27.73 -9.97 14.14
CA PRO A 492 -27.91 -10.76 15.36
C PRO A 492 -28.81 -12.00 15.17
N ALA A 493 -29.60 -12.06 14.11
CA ALA A 493 -30.49 -13.16 13.79
C ALA A 493 -30.62 -13.38 12.28
N GLN A 494 -30.97 -14.59 11.88
CA GLN A 494 -31.37 -14.89 10.51
C GLN A 494 -32.65 -14.12 10.16
N THR A 495 -32.63 -13.46 9.01
CA THR A 495 -33.75 -12.70 8.47
C THR A 495 -34.84 -13.62 7.94
N ALA A 496 -34.44 -14.70 7.27
CA ALA A 496 -35.33 -15.74 6.79
C ALA A 496 -34.62 -17.11 6.83
N GLN A 497 -35.40 -18.18 6.93
CA GLN A 497 -34.91 -19.55 6.86
C GLN A 497 -36.03 -20.49 6.43
N GLY A 498 -35.66 -21.65 5.92
CA GLY A 498 -36.61 -22.69 5.52
C GLY A 498 -35.90 -23.95 5.04
N ASN A 499 -36.67 -24.84 4.41
CA ASN A 499 -36.13 -26.03 3.77
C ASN A 499 -36.66 -26.13 2.35
N PHE A 500 -35.81 -26.53 1.41
CA PHE A 500 -36.26 -26.91 0.07
C PHE A 500 -36.78 -28.36 0.06
N GLU A 501 -37.70 -28.64 -0.86
CA GLU A 501 -38.19 -30.01 -1.06
C GLU A 501 -37.10 -30.90 -1.68
N ASN A 502 -36.26 -30.33 -2.55
CA ASN A 502 -35.18 -31.03 -3.26
C ASN A 502 -33.80 -30.52 -2.82
N THR A 503 -32.78 -31.32 -3.13
CA THR A 503 -31.38 -30.96 -2.88
C THR A 503 -30.78 -30.25 -4.09
N TYR A 504 -30.34 -29.01 -3.91
CA TYR A 504 -29.75 -28.19 -4.96
C TYR A 504 -28.27 -27.93 -4.65
N LEU A 505 -27.38 -28.72 -5.25
CA LEU A 505 -25.93 -28.70 -4.92
C LEU A 505 -25.19 -27.52 -5.55
N THR A 506 -25.70 -26.96 -6.64
CA THR A 506 -25.13 -25.74 -7.25
C THR A 506 -26.13 -24.62 -7.04
N GLN A 507 -25.75 -23.62 -6.26
CA GLN A 507 -26.57 -22.43 -6.03
C GLN A 507 -25.72 -21.17 -6.06
N THR A 508 -26.26 -20.11 -6.62
CA THR A 508 -25.62 -18.80 -6.66
C THR A 508 -26.66 -17.70 -6.78
N THR A 509 -26.29 -16.50 -6.34
CA THR A 509 -27.11 -15.32 -6.55
C THR A 509 -26.65 -14.55 -7.79
N TYR A 510 -27.57 -13.83 -8.41
CA TYR A 510 -27.25 -12.94 -9.52
C TYR A 510 -28.25 -11.78 -9.57
N SER A 511 -27.86 -10.68 -10.22
CA SER A 511 -28.72 -9.51 -10.37
C SER A 511 -28.97 -9.19 -11.84
N VAL A 512 -30.22 -8.88 -12.17
CA VAL A 512 -30.67 -8.44 -13.50
C VAL A 512 -31.55 -7.21 -13.33
N GLN A 513 -31.17 -6.11 -13.97
CA GLN A 513 -31.93 -4.84 -13.95
C GLN A 513 -32.34 -4.36 -12.55
N GLY A 514 -31.48 -4.55 -11.55
CA GLY A 514 -31.70 -4.13 -10.16
C GLY A 514 -32.51 -5.09 -9.30
N ASN A 515 -33.02 -6.18 -9.87
CA ASN A 515 -33.57 -7.30 -9.10
C ASN A 515 -32.48 -8.33 -8.82
N THR A 516 -32.56 -8.99 -7.68
CA THR A 516 -31.62 -10.05 -7.29
C THR A 516 -32.37 -11.38 -7.18
N PHE A 517 -31.78 -12.45 -7.69
CA PHE A 517 -32.37 -13.78 -7.75
C PHE A 517 -31.39 -14.82 -7.21
N LEU A 518 -31.95 -15.89 -6.65
CA LEU A 518 -31.26 -17.14 -6.37
C LEU A 518 -31.48 -18.09 -7.55
N PHE A 519 -30.40 -18.66 -8.06
CA PHE A 519 -30.41 -19.82 -8.95
C PHE A 519 -30.06 -21.07 -8.15
N GLY A 520 -30.75 -22.18 -8.45
CA GLY A 520 -30.35 -23.49 -7.92
C GLY A 520 -30.55 -24.62 -8.92
N MET A 521 -29.64 -25.60 -8.86
CA MET A 521 -29.66 -26.79 -9.73
C MET A 521 -29.56 -28.08 -8.93
N ASN A 522 -30.49 -28.99 -9.21
CA ASN A 522 -30.52 -30.34 -8.67
C ASN A 522 -29.67 -31.25 -9.57
N HIS A 523 -28.78 -32.01 -8.95
CA HIS A 523 -27.85 -32.91 -9.66
C HIS A 523 -28.42 -34.29 -9.92
N GLU A 524 -29.56 -34.64 -9.31
CA GLU A 524 -30.20 -35.95 -9.48
C GLU A 524 -31.09 -36.01 -10.74
N ASP A 525 -31.83 -34.94 -11.02
CA ASP A 525 -32.83 -34.88 -12.10
C ASP A 525 -32.62 -33.73 -13.08
N ASN A 526 -31.50 -33.00 -12.95
CA ASN A 526 -31.15 -31.83 -13.75
C ASN A 526 -32.20 -30.70 -13.71
N TYR A 527 -33.03 -30.68 -12.67
CA TYR A 527 -34.02 -29.64 -12.46
C TYR A 527 -33.34 -28.35 -11.99
N GLN A 528 -33.78 -27.20 -12.51
CA GLN A 528 -33.28 -25.88 -12.13
C GLN A 528 -34.44 -24.97 -11.71
N PHE A 529 -34.15 -24.02 -10.84
CA PHE A 529 -35.12 -23.00 -10.45
C PHE A 529 -34.48 -21.62 -10.32
N THR A 530 -35.34 -20.61 -10.39
CA THR A 530 -35.00 -19.23 -10.04
C THR A 530 -36.03 -18.64 -9.09
N GLN A 531 -35.55 -17.91 -8.09
CA GLN A 531 -36.40 -17.31 -7.05
C GLN A 531 -35.87 -15.93 -6.67
N GLN A 532 -36.72 -14.90 -6.73
CA GLN A 532 -36.33 -13.54 -6.39
C GLN A 532 -36.07 -13.39 -4.89
N LEU A 533 -34.96 -12.72 -4.60
CA LEU A 533 -34.58 -12.25 -3.28
C LEU A 533 -35.13 -10.84 -3.09
N LEU A 534 -35.86 -10.63 -2.00
CA LEU A 534 -36.61 -9.41 -1.73
C LEU A 534 -35.81 -8.45 -0.84
N ALA A 535 -36.12 -7.16 -0.93
CA ALA A 535 -35.43 -6.09 -0.19
C ALA A 535 -35.53 -6.21 1.34
N ASP A 536 -36.47 -7.00 1.86
CA ASP A 536 -36.62 -7.29 3.29
C ASP A 536 -35.80 -8.51 3.74
N GLY A 537 -34.99 -9.10 2.87
CA GLY A 537 -34.18 -10.29 3.14
C GLY A 537 -34.97 -11.60 3.16
N THR A 538 -36.15 -11.62 2.52
CA THR A 538 -36.95 -12.83 2.30
C THR A 538 -36.90 -13.28 0.84
N MET A 539 -37.47 -14.46 0.54
CA MET A 539 -37.59 -14.97 -0.82
C MET A 539 -39.05 -14.88 -1.30
N ALA A 540 -39.25 -14.49 -2.56
CA ALA A 540 -40.55 -14.55 -3.22
C ALA A 540 -41.01 -16.02 -3.39
N SER A 541 -42.20 -16.26 -3.92
CA SER A 541 -42.53 -17.60 -4.46
C SER A 541 -41.59 -17.95 -5.62
N GLU A 542 -41.29 -19.23 -5.81
CA GLU A 542 -40.51 -19.73 -6.96
C GLU A 542 -41.09 -19.18 -8.28
N GLN A 543 -40.26 -18.53 -9.09
CA GLN A 543 -40.71 -17.76 -10.26
C GLN A 543 -40.67 -18.56 -11.55
N ALA A 544 -39.68 -19.44 -11.69
CA ALA A 544 -39.62 -20.40 -12.80
C ALA A 544 -39.24 -21.78 -12.29
N GLN A 545 -40.13 -22.74 -12.56
CA GLN A 545 -39.80 -24.15 -12.60
C GLN A 545 -39.09 -24.40 -13.94
N GLY A 546 -37.81 -24.73 -13.89
CA GLY A 546 -37.03 -25.04 -15.07
C GLY A 546 -37.32 -26.43 -15.60
N ASP A 547 -37.41 -26.55 -16.93
CA ASP A 547 -37.28 -27.83 -17.62
C ASP A 547 -35.97 -28.54 -17.20
N GLN A 548 -35.96 -29.88 -17.27
CA GLN A 548 -34.74 -30.65 -17.06
C GLN A 548 -33.69 -30.29 -18.11
N TRP A 549 -32.52 -29.84 -17.68
CA TRP A 549 -31.43 -29.53 -18.61
C TRP A 549 -30.76 -30.81 -19.11
N GLU A 550 -30.83 -31.05 -20.42
CA GLU A 550 -30.36 -32.30 -21.06
C GLU A 550 -28.88 -32.62 -20.77
N ASN A 551 -28.03 -31.58 -20.72
CA ASN A 551 -26.59 -31.71 -20.46
C ASN A 551 -26.21 -31.40 -19.00
N GLY A 552 -27.16 -31.39 -18.08
CA GLY A 552 -26.89 -31.22 -16.65
C GLY A 552 -26.27 -32.47 -15.99
N PRO A 553 -25.79 -32.35 -14.74
CA PRO A 553 -25.74 -31.11 -13.96
C PRO A 553 -24.49 -30.25 -14.24
N TYR A 554 -24.65 -28.94 -14.11
CA TYR A 554 -23.56 -27.97 -14.24
C TYR A 554 -23.03 -27.63 -12.86
N ALA A 555 -21.81 -28.10 -12.57
CA ALA A 555 -21.15 -27.86 -11.29
C ALA A 555 -20.57 -26.45 -11.17
N VAL A 556 -20.29 -25.80 -12.31
CA VAL A 556 -19.66 -24.48 -12.38
C VAL A 556 -20.59 -23.50 -13.08
N ILE A 557 -20.93 -22.41 -12.38
CA ILE A 557 -21.79 -21.35 -12.86
C ILE A 557 -21.12 -20.00 -12.60
N ALA A 558 -21.12 -19.13 -13.60
CA ALA A 558 -20.70 -17.73 -13.44
C ALA A 558 -21.71 -16.83 -14.16
N THR A 559 -22.05 -15.68 -13.56
CA THR A 559 -22.97 -14.71 -14.16
C THR A 559 -22.24 -13.40 -14.43
N TYR A 560 -22.63 -12.70 -15.50
CA TYR A 560 -22.03 -11.43 -15.87
C TYR A 560 -23.03 -10.53 -16.58
N THR A 561 -22.86 -9.22 -16.41
CA THR A 561 -23.73 -8.21 -17.03
C THR A 561 -22.91 -7.35 -18.00
N ILE A 562 -23.42 -7.20 -19.21
CA ILE A 562 -22.85 -6.25 -20.17
C ILE A 562 -23.19 -4.82 -19.70
N PRO A 563 -22.22 -3.89 -19.63
CA PRO A 563 -22.51 -2.50 -19.26
C PRO A 563 -23.63 -1.91 -20.13
N ASN A 564 -24.73 -1.48 -19.49
CA ASN A 564 -25.95 -1.00 -20.15
C ASN A 564 -26.61 -2.01 -21.10
N GLY A 565 -26.41 -3.31 -20.91
CA GLY A 565 -26.87 -4.39 -21.78
C GLY A 565 -27.47 -5.58 -21.02
N PRO A 566 -27.58 -6.74 -21.69
CA PRO A 566 -28.14 -7.95 -21.10
C PRO A 566 -27.24 -8.56 -20.01
N THR A 567 -27.83 -9.41 -19.18
CA THR A 567 -27.13 -10.28 -18.25
C THR A 567 -27.10 -11.70 -18.81
N TYR A 568 -25.99 -12.39 -18.62
CA TYR A 568 -25.78 -13.75 -19.11
C TYR A 568 -25.29 -14.67 -17.98
N MET A 569 -25.53 -15.96 -18.17
CA MET A 569 -25.01 -17.05 -17.36
C MET A 569 -24.10 -17.92 -18.23
N PHE A 570 -22.91 -18.20 -17.72
CA PHE A 570 -22.05 -19.28 -18.18
C PHE A 570 -22.26 -20.50 -17.28
N GLY A 571 -22.43 -21.68 -17.88
CA GLY A 571 -22.49 -22.94 -17.15
C GLY A 571 -21.58 -23.99 -17.75
N HIS A 572 -20.95 -24.80 -16.89
CA HIS A 572 -20.04 -25.88 -17.31
C HIS A 572 -20.29 -27.19 -16.55
N ASN A 573 -20.44 -28.27 -17.32
CA ASN A 573 -20.57 -29.63 -16.83
C ASN A 573 -19.18 -30.28 -16.85
N ILE A 574 -18.64 -30.53 -15.65
CA ILE A 574 -17.30 -31.11 -15.46
C ILE A 574 -17.19 -32.58 -15.91
N ASN A 575 -18.30 -33.29 -16.05
CA ASN A 575 -18.29 -34.70 -16.45
C ASN A 575 -18.29 -34.85 -17.98
N THR A 576 -19.06 -34.01 -18.67
CA THR A 576 -19.20 -34.05 -20.14
C THR A 576 -18.31 -33.02 -20.85
N GLN A 577 -17.70 -32.10 -20.09
CA GLN A 577 -16.95 -30.93 -20.57
C GLN A 577 -17.80 -29.94 -21.37
N TYR A 578 -19.13 -30.16 -21.43
CA TYR A 578 -20.06 -29.27 -22.11
C TYR A 578 -20.14 -27.93 -21.37
N TRP A 579 -20.22 -26.85 -22.12
CA TRP A 579 -20.46 -25.50 -21.58
C TRP A 579 -21.47 -24.76 -22.44
N PHE A 580 -22.14 -23.78 -21.83
CA PHE A 580 -23.07 -22.88 -22.51
C PHE A 580 -22.94 -21.44 -22.01
N ILE A 581 -23.45 -20.51 -22.80
CA ILE A 581 -23.78 -19.15 -22.39
C ILE A 581 -25.24 -18.86 -22.76
N GLN A 582 -26.02 -18.42 -21.78
CA GLN A 582 -27.45 -18.16 -21.92
C GLN A 582 -27.83 -16.81 -21.33
N GLU A 583 -28.74 -16.09 -21.98
CA GLU A 583 -29.27 -14.83 -21.47
C GLU A 583 -30.13 -15.06 -20.22
N LEU A 584 -30.09 -14.12 -19.27
CA LEU A 584 -30.97 -14.06 -18.11
C LEU A 584 -31.99 -12.93 -18.31
N ASN A 585 -33.27 -13.28 -18.33
CA ASN A 585 -34.34 -12.33 -18.52
C ASN A 585 -34.53 -11.44 -17.28
N SER A 586 -35.17 -10.28 -17.44
CA SER A 586 -35.40 -9.32 -16.35
C SER A 586 -36.31 -9.84 -15.23
N ASP A 587 -37.09 -10.88 -15.50
CA ASP A 587 -37.95 -11.58 -14.53
C ASP A 587 -37.24 -12.75 -13.83
N GLY A 588 -35.95 -12.93 -14.08
CA GLY A 588 -35.13 -14.01 -13.51
C GLY A 588 -35.23 -15.32 -14.28
N THR A 589 -36.03 -15.41 -15.34
CA THR A 589 -36.13 -16.65 -16.12
C THR A 589 -34.96 -16.82 -17.10
N MET A 590 -34.72 -18.06 -17.52
CA MET A 590 -33.71 -18.38 -18.52
C MET A 590 -34.16 -17.92 -19.91
N GLY A 591 -33.31 -17.14 -20.59
CA GLY A 591 -33.52 -16.60 -21.93
C GLY A 591 -32.95 -17.51 -23.02
N THR A 592 -32.46 -16.90 -24.11
CA THR A 592 -31.92 -17.63 -25.25
C THR A 592 -30.50 -18.12 -24.99
N GLU A 593 -30.20 -19.40 -25.30
CA GLU A 593 -28.82 -19.88 -25.35
C GLU A 593 -28.12 -19.24 -26.56
N THR A 594 -27.03 -18.54 -26.30
CA THR A 594 -26.32 -17.71 -27.29
C THR A 594 -25.07 -18.40 -27.83
N GLN A 595 -24.46 -19.28 -27.03
CA GLN A 595 -23.36 -20.13 -27.47
C GLN A 595 -23.26 -21.38 -26.60
N ASN A 596 -22.71 -22.45 -27.15
CA ASN A 596 -22.32 -23.65 -26.41
C ASN A 596 -21.09 -24.32 -27.05
N GLY A 597 -20.52 -25.29 -26.35
CA GLY A 597 -19.41 -26.10 -26.84
C GLY A 597 -18.93 -27.14 -25.84
N THR A 598 -17.76 -27.70 -26.12
CA THR A 598 -17.07 -28.65 -25.24
C THR A 598 -15.62 -28.23 -25.11
N PHE A 599 -15.08 -28.18 -23.88
CA PHE A 599 -13.66 -27.89 -23.67
C PHE A 599 -12.82 -29.15 -23.86
N GLU A 600 -12.03 -29.22 -24.93
CA GLU A 600 -11.18 -30.39 -25.23
C GLU A 600 -10.05 -30.57 -24.20
N ASP A 601 -9.61 -29.48 -23.57
CA ASP A 601 -8.47 -29.45 -22.63
C ASP A 601 -8.84 -29.87 -21.19
N GLY A 602 -10.03 -30.43 -21.02
CA GLY A 602 -10.50 -31.03 -19.78
C GLY A 602 -11.47 -30.16 -18.97
N PRO A 603 -11.99 -30.71 -17.86
CA PRO A 603 -13.01 -30.03 -17.08
C PRO A 603 -12.42 -28.89 -16.24
N TYR A 604 -13.06 -27.73 -16.33
CA TYR A 604 -12.75 -26.59 -15.47
C TYR A 604 -13.57 -26.71 -14.19
N THR A 605 -12.91 -26.91 -13.06
CA THR A 605 -13.55 -27.12 -11.76
C THR A 605 -14.03 -25.83 -11.12
N SER A 606 -13.59 -24.68 -11.63
CA SER A 606 -14.02 -23.36 -11.16
C SER A 606 -14.02 -22.36 -12.30
N ALA A 607 -14.98 -21.43 -12.26
CA ALA A 607 -14.99 -20.27 -13.14
C ALA A 607 -15.61 -19.08 -12.42
N VAL A 608 -15.08 -17.90 -12.71
CA VAL A 608 -15.60 -16.63 -12.21
C VAL A 608 -15.58 -15.62 -13.35
N ALA A 609 -16.65 -14.83 -13.48
CA ALA A 609 -16.73 -13.77 -14.45
C ALA A 609 -16.51 -12.42 -13.77
N PHE A 610 -15.91 -11.47 -14.49
CA PHE A 610 -15.57 -10.15 -13.97
C PHE A 610 -15.52 -9.11 -15.07
N LEU A 611 -15.66 -7.83 -14.68
CA LEU A 611 -15.66 -6.68 -15.57
C LEU A 611 -14.39 -5.86 -15.32
N ILE A 612 -13.63 -5.55 -16.38
CA ILE A 612 -12.56 -4.55 -16.31
C ILE A 612 -12.86 -3.43 -17.30
N GLY A 613 -13.10 -2.24 -16.75
CA GLY A 613 -13.61 -1.11 -17.54
C GLY A 613 -14.97 -1.46 -18.16
N ASN A 614 -15.01 -1.62 -19.48
CA ASN A 614 -16.23 -1.98 -20.22
C ASN A 614 -16.18 -3.39 -20.84
N THR A 615 -15.18 -4.20 -20.48
CA THR A 615 -14.97 -5.52 -21.07
C THR A 615 -15.17 -6.60 -20.01
N ASN A 616 -16.07 -7.54 -20.28
CA ASN A 616 -16.26 -8.71 -19.42
C ASN A 616 -15.26 -9.80 -19.78
N TYR A 617 -14.85 -10.56 -18.78
CA TYR A 617 -13.93 -11.67 -18.88
C TYR A 617 -14.43 -12.85 -18.06
N LEU A 618 -14.05 -14.04 -18.48
CA LEU A 618 -14.21 -15.31 -17.79
C LEU A 618 -12.82 -15.81 -17.40
N PHE A 619 -12.61 -16.06 -16.12
CA PHE A 619 -11.50 -16.89 -15.65
C PHE A 619 -12.00 -18.33 -15.47
N GLY A 620 -11.23 -19.29 -15.95
CA GLY A 620 -11.47 -20.71 -15.73
C GLY A 620 -10.23 -21.42 -15.19
N PHE A 621 -10.41 -22.32 -14.22
CA PHE A 621 -9.34 -23.12 -13.61
C PHE A 621 -9.64 -24.61 -13.70
N ASN A 622 -8.66 -25.40 -14.12
CA ASN A 622 -8.71 -26.85 -14.16
C ASN A 622 -7.85 -27.41 -13.02
N ALA A 623 -8.48 -27.81 -11.92
CA ALA A 623 -7.78 -28.34 -10.74
C ALA A 623 -7.04 -29.66 -10.97
N TYR A 624 -7.29 -30.36 -12.09
CA TYR A 624 -6.60 -31.62 -12.41
C TYR A 624 -5.26 -31.38 -13.11
N THR A 625 -5.12 -30.28 -13.84
CA THR A 625 -3.90 -29.94 -14.62
C THR A 625 -3.20 -28.69 -14.10
N ASN A 626 -3.83 -27.97 -13.17
CA ASN A 626 -3.48 -26.62 -12.71
C ASN A 626 -3.47 -25.56 -13.81
N TYR A 627 -4.07 -25.88 -14.96
CA TYR A 627 -4.19 -24.98 -16.09
C TYR A 627 -5.26 -23.92 -15.83
N TRP A 628 -5.00 -22.70 -16.25
CA TRP A 628 -5.95 -21.61 -16.20
C TRP A 628 -5.96 -20.77 -17.47
N PHE A 629 -7.08 -20.09 -17.71
CA PHE A 629 -7.24 -19.12 -18.78
C PHE A 629 -8.01 -17.88 -18.32
N VAL A 630 -7.79 -16.78 -19.03
CA VAL A 630 -8.67 -15.60 -19.03
C VAL A 630 -9.14 -15.36 -20.45
N GLN A 631 -10.45 -15.25 -20.63
CA GLN A 631 -11.08 -15.11 -21.94
C GLN A 631 -12.15 -14.03 -21.93
N GLN A 632 -12.19 -13.21 -22.98
CA GLN A 632 -13.22 -12.18 -23.11
C GLN A 632 -14.62 -12.78 -23.23
N LEU A 633 -15.60 -12.10 -22.66
CA LEU A 633 -17.02 -12.32 -22.87
C LEU A 633 -17.57 -11.16 -23.69
N THR A 634 -18.07 -11.45 -24.88
CA THR A 634 -18.52 -10.44 -25.83
C THR A 634 -19.87 -9.84 -25.43
N SER A 635 -20.19 -8.67 -25.97
CA SER A 635 -21.50 -8.03 -25.77
C SER A 635 -22.68 -8.82 -26.33
N SER A 636 -22.44 -9.86 -27.15
CA SER A 636 -23.48 -10.74 -27.70
C SER A 636 -23.68 -12.03 -26.89
N GLY A 637 -23.05 -12.15 -25.71
CA GLY A 637 -23.16 -13.36 -24.90
C GLY A 637 -22.32 -14.53 -25.43
N THR A 638 -21.15 -14.26 -26.01
CA THR A 638 -20.29 -15.33 -26.56
C THR A 638 -18.88 -15.26 -25.96
N LEU A 639 -18.15 -16.37 -25.97
CA LEU A 639 -16.70 -16.37 -25.73
C LEU A 639 -16.00 -15.61 -26.86
N GLY A 640 -15.08 -14.74 -26.47
CA GLY A 640 -14.22 -13.94 -27.34
C GLY A 640 -12.78 -14.44 -27.34
N THR A 641 -11.83 -13.52 -27.47
CA THR A 641 -10.40 -13.83 -27.48
C THR A 641 -9.91 -14.23 -26.09
N GLN A 642 -9.13 -15.30 -26.01
CA GLN A 642 -8.34 -15.62 -24.81
C GLN A 642 -7.19 -14.62 -24.68
N THR A 643 -7.18 -13.87 -23.58
CA THR A 643 -6.19 -12.82 -23.32
C THR A 643 -4.99 -13.33 -22.55
N ASP A 644 -5.17 -14.36 -21.73
CA ASP A 644 -4.09 -14.92 -20.93
C ASP A 644 -4.31 -16.39 -20.60
N THR A 645 -3.23 -17.08 -20.25
CA THR A 645 -3.23 -18.47 -19.81
C THR A 645 -1.93 -18.85 -19.12
N GLY A 646 -2.00 -19.84 -18.25
CA GLY A 646 -0.82 -20.41 -17.62
C GLY A 646 -1.13 -21.68 -16.87
N ASN A 647 -0.13 -22.08 -16.07
CA ASN A 647 -0.27 -23.16 -15.11
C ASN A 647 0.26 -22.65 -13.77
N TRP A 648 -0.45 -22.93 -12.68
CA TRP A 648 0.07 -22.69 -11.34
C TRP A 648 0.68 -23.96 -10.74
N GLU A 649 1.56 -23.78 -9.77
CA GLU A 649 2.20 -24.90 -9.08
C GLU A 649 1.21 -25.67 -8.21
N ASN A 650 0.28 -24.95 -7.56
CA ASN A 650 -0.73 -25.54 -6.70
C ASN A 650 -2.06 -25.71 -7.44
N SER A 651 -2.83 -26.72 -7.01
CA SER A 651 -4.22 -26.90 -7.41
C SER A 651 -5.10 -26.05 -6.49
N TYR A 652 -5.65 -24.96 -7.02
CA TYR A 652 -6.54 -24.07 -6.29
C TYR A 652 -8.00 -24.49 -6.55
N ASN A 653 -8.77 -24.62 -5.49
CA ASN A 653 -10.12 -25.18 -5.55
C ASN A 653 -11.19 -24.07 -5.56
N TRP A 654 -10.81 -22.87 -5.11
CA TRP A 654 -11.76 -21.81 -4.82
C TRP A 654 -11.24 -20.45 -5.27
N PHE A 655 -12.14 -19.68 -5.87
CA PHE A 655 -11.84 -18.38 -6.44
C PHE A 655 -12.92 -17.37 -6.14
N ALA A 656 -12.49 -16.13 -5.95
CA ALA A 656 -13.37 -14.98 -5.89
C ALA A 656 -12.70 -13.78 -6.58
N VAL A 657 -13.50 -12.87 -7.11
CA VAL A 657 -13.00 -11.63 -7.72
C VAL A 657 -13.52 -10.44 -6.94
N TYR A 658 -12.69 -9.42 -6.80
CA TYR A 658 -13.09 -8.15 -6.23
C TYR A 658 -12.46 -6.98 -6.98
N GLU A 659 -13.13 -5.84 -6.94
CA GLU A 659 -12.66 -4.61 -7.58
C GLU A 659 -12.37 -3.55 -6.52
N ALA A 660 -11.17 -2.99 -6.51
CA ALA A 660 -10.79 -1.90 -5.62
C ALA A 660 -10.02 -0.83 -6.38
N LEU A 661 -10.45 0.43 -6.26
CA LEU A 661 -9.86 1.59 -6.97
C LEU A 661 -9.79 1.41 -8.50
N GLY A 662 -10.83 0.79 -9.11
CA GLY A 662 -10.88 0.53 -10.54
C GLY A 662 -9.88 -0.54 -11.02
N ARG A 663 -9.31 -1.31 -10.10
CA ARG A 663 -8.43 -2.45 -10.37
C ARG A 663 -9.13 -3.73 -9.94
N VAL A 664 -8.93 -4.80 -10.68
CA VAL A 664 -9.57 -6.09 -10.42
C VAL A 664 -8.55 -7.08 -9.90
N PHE A 665 -8.93 -7.83 -8.88
CA PHE A 665 -8.07 -8.79 -8.21
C PHE A 665 -8.76 -10.15 -8.15
N LEU A 666 -8.01 -11.20 -8.46
CA LEU A 666 -8.41 -12.58 -8.21
C LEU A 666 -7.86 -13.03 -6.86
N PHE A 667 -8.73 -13.53 -6.00
CA PHE A 667 -8.37 -14.34 -4.85
C PHE A 667 -8.44 -15.83 -5.24
N GLY A 668 -7.43 -16.61 -4.84
CA GLY A 668 -7.42 -18.06 -5.00
C GLY A 668 -7.00 -18.78 -3.73
N PHE A 669 -7.65 -19.90 -3.40
CA PHE A 669 -7.33 -20.74 -2.24
C PHE A 669 -7.14 -22.22 -2.59
N CYS A 670 -6.05 -22.79 -2.08
CA CYS A 670 -5.70 -24.20 -2.21
C CYS A 670 -5.95 -24.88 -0.87
N ASP A 671 -6.96 -25.75 -0.81
CA ASP A 671 -7.36 -26.43 0.41
C ASP A 671 -6.30 -27.42 0.91
N GLY A 672 -5.63 -28.14 0.00
CA GLY A 672 -4.61 -29.14 0.34
C GLY A 672 -3.35 -28.57 1.01
N HIS A 673 -3.11 -27.27 0.87
CA HIS A 673 -1.95 -26.58 1.45
C HIS A 673 -2.32 -25.42 2.39
N ASN A 674 -3.62 -25.15 2.57
CA ASN A 674 -4.15 -23.95 3.21
C ASN A 674 -3.51 -22.65 2.70
N TYR A 675 -3.09 -22.62 1.44
CA TYR A 675 -2.40 -21.49 0.85
C TYR A 675 -3.37 -20.63 0.05
N TRP A 676 -3.38 -19.33 0.32
CA TRP A 676 -4.13 -18.35 -0.46
C TRP A 676 -3.19 -17.37 -1.17
N PHE A 677 -3.68 -16.80 -2.26
CA PHE A 677 -3.07 -15.65 -2.91
C PHE A 677 -4.11 -14.64 -3.37
N ILE A 678 -3.65 -13.42 -3.62
CA ILE A 678 -4.35 -12.38 -4.34
C ILE A 678 -3.45 -11.90 -5.48
N GLN A 679 -3.98 -11.79 -6.69
CA GLN A 679 -3.24 -11.34 -7.86
C GLN A 679 -4.08 -10.37 -8.70
N GLU A 680 -3.49 -9.26 -9.10
CA GLU A 680 -4.16 -8.29 -9.98
C GLU A 680 -4.34 -8.83 -11.39
N ILE A 681 -5.51 -8.54 -11.97
CA ILE A 681 -5.82 -8.70 -13.38
C ILE A 681 -5.76 -7.32 -14.04
N LEU A 682 -4.89 -7.19 -15.05
CA LEU A 682 -4.60 -5.96 -15.77
C LEU A 682 -5.72 -5.58 -16.74
N PRO A 683 -5.81 -4.30 -17.18
CA PRO A 683 -6.86 -3.83 -18.07
C PRO A 683 -7.05 -4.59 -19.39
N ASP A 684 -6.00 -5.25 -19.87
CA ASP A 684 -6.01 -6.08 -21.08
C ASP A 684 -6.45 -7.53 -20.83
N GLY A 685 -6.87 -7.87 -19.61
CA GLY A 685 -7.29 -9.20 -19.23
C GLY A 685 -6.14 -10.18 -19.00
N THR A 686 -4.92 -9.69 -18.75
CA THR A 686 -3.75 -10.50 -18.37
C THR A 686 -3.46 -10.40 -16.87
N PHE A 687 -2.85 -11.41 -16.27
CA PHE A 687 -2.40 -11.33 -14.88
C PHE A 687 -1.15 -10.47 -14.75
N ALA A 688 -1.07 -9.72 -13.64
CA ALA A 688 0.19 -9.12 -13.21
C ALA A 688 1.26 -10.20 -13.00
N LYS A 689 2.53 -9.89 -13.25
CA LYS A 689 3.63 -10.88 -13.19
C LYS A 689 3.88 -11.46 -11.79
N SER A 690 3.44 -10.78 -10.75
CA SER A 690 3.63 -11.17 -9.36
C SER A 690 2.29 -11.12 -8.62
N GLN A 691 2.17 -11.96 -7.60
CA GLN A 691 1.08 -11.88 -6.64
C GLN A 691 1.16 -10.56 -5.87
N SER A 692 0.00 -9.98 -5.59
CA SER A 692 -0.14 -8.80 -4.73
C SER A 692 0.02 -9.17 -3.26
N SER A 693 -0.46 -10.36 -2.87
CA SER A 693 -0.39 -10.89 -1.52
C SER A 693 -0.54 -12.41 -1.54
N GLY A 694 -0.01 -13.09 -0.52
CA GLY A 694 -0.23 -14.53 -0.32
C GLY A 694 0.16 -14.98 1.08
N GLY A 695 -0.38 -16.10 1.53
CA GLY A 695 -0.15 -16.59 2.88
C GLY A 695 -0.79 -17.94 3.16
N TYR A 696 -0.69 -18.36 4.41
CA TYR A 696 -1.24 -19.64 4.89
C TYR A 696 -2.31 -19.39 5.95
N TRP A 697 -3.36 -20.21 5.91
CA TRP A 697 -4.34 -20.30 7.00
C TRP A 697 -4.15 -21.59 7.80
N ASN A 698 -4.65 -21.57 9.03
CA ASN A 698 -4.57 -22.75 9.91
C ASN A 698 -5.63 -23.81 9.57
N ASN A 699 -6.70 -23.41 8.88
CA ASN A 699 -7.83 -24.27 8.55
C ASN A 699 -8.09 -24.25 7.04
N PRO A 700 -8.60 -25.36 6.48
CA PRO A 700 -9.14 -25.37 5.14
C PRO A 700 -10.49 -24.63 5.13
N TYR A 701 -10.69 -23.79 4.12
CA TYR A 701 -11.95 -23.12 3.83
C TYR A 701 -12.38 -23.49 2.41
N GLN A 702 -13.68 -23.67 2.19
CA GLN A 702 -14.18 -24.25 0.95
C GLN A 702 -15.32 -23.45 0.30
N LEU A 703 -15.86 -22.42 0.92
CA LEU A 703 -16.84 -21.57 0.26
C LEU A 703 -16.40 -20.13 0.39
N PHE A 704 -16.48 -19.38 -0.70
CA PHE A 704 -15.96 -18.02 -0.79
C PHE A 704 -16.96 -17.13 -1.49
N GLY A 705 -17.10 -15.92 -0.97
CA GLY A 705 -17.86 -14.85 -1.59
C GLY A 705 -17.25 -13.51 -1.20
N VAL A 706 -17.37 -12.52 -2.08
CA VAL A 706 -16.94 -11.16 -1.77
C VAL A 706 -18.17 -10.27 -1.65
N TYR A 707 -18.17 -9.37 -0.67
CA TYR A 707 -19.14 -8.29 -0.64
C TYR A 707 -18.50 -6.94 -0.32
N SER A 708 -19.14 -5.90 -0.84
CA SER A 708 -18.85 -4.50 -0.53
C SER A 708 -19.92 -3.98 0.43
N PRO A 709 -19.56 -3.46 1.61
CA PRO A 709 -20.48 -2.73 2.47
C PRO A 709 -21.16 -1.61 1.71
N VAL A 710 -22.49 -1.48 1.80
CA VAL A 710 -23.15 -0.29 1.25
C VAL A 710 -22.60 0.91 2.00
N ALA A 711 -21.99 1.86 1.30
CA ALA A 711 -21.58 3.11 1.93
C ALA A 711 -22.83 3.71 2.59
N ASN A 712 -22.80 3.91 3.91
CA ASN A 712 -23.87 4.63 4.60
C ASN A 712 -24.02 6.00 3.93
N GLN A 713 -24.99 6.15 3.02
CA GLN A 713 -25.25 7.41 2.31
C GLN A 713 -25.75 8.53 3.25
N ASN A 714 -25.84 8.25 4.56
CA ASN A 714 -26.36 9.16 5.57
C ASN A 714 -25.37 10.22 6.07
N ASN A 715 -24.11 10.22 5.63
CA ASN A 715 -23.12 11.23 6.04
C ASN A 715 -22.88 12.35 4.99
N ALA A 716 -23.68 12.41 3.92
CA ALA A 716 -23.70 13.55 3.01
C ALA A 716 -24.90 14.47 3.33
N GLN A 717 -24.79 15.24 4.41
CA GLN A 717 -25.57 16.47 4.63
C GLN A 717 -24.67 17.62 5.04
#